data_AF-A0AAN6NDH4-F1
#
_entry.id   AF-A0AAN6NDH4-F1
#
_cell.length_a   1.000
_cell.length_b   1.000
_cell.length_c   1.000
_cell.angle_alpha   90.00
_cell.angle_beta   90.00
_cell.angle_gamma   90.00
#
_symmetry.space_group_name_H-M   'P 1'
#
loop_
_entity.id
_entity.type
_entity.pdbx_description
1 polymer ?
#
loop_
_entity_poly.entity_id
_entity_poly.type
_entity_poly.pdbx_seq_one_letter_code
_entity_poly.pdbx_strand_id
1 'polypeptide(L)'
;MHGRPAGREDFEIAIICALPLESNAITYLFDEFFDDTDGEGDPYQKVDGDPNHYTTGRIGKHNVVLVLLPGMGKVLAASAAASLHASYCNVRLALIVGICGGVPGPNKNDDELFLGDVVISDALVQYDLGRRYPGGVFLRKNNLKDSFGRPNKDVRALLKSFETDRNRDKLERRTAHFLRELEATYAARTRRRPGRYKYPGADEDELFQADYSHRHRFSACCNDETTCDKALESSCDEIGCEEKYLIDRDGLSGKRNLEDEDPAKAQEPAIYIGSLASGDTVMKSGEDRDRIAKQEGILAFEMEGAGVWDEIPCIVVKGVCDYADSHKRKRWQDFAAATAASAAKALLEALVKVNRAESPIARHDMTGRYLPFHLETVSSKELFVEILRTRFKDLGCTKIDRGEWSLEDVDSGQVLDLSQPWQETIKRNQVLHMNMHFRRQKIPTAECPSCGFMNEGLPTDQIVCNVCQLTYCRIEEVQEIQADTGTSILEGTATQPLRPRPLKRPQPEEDIRNYRRIRMIETNFKVCRADRGDAVANRPSPEAMRHERFDARLQATSNVDRRDVVVCGLSLDDGAVCDIKFSRRDNLWRHQRKIHGRRSVRIEEPIMERTTWAPELEHLSFQPVRWSAWKVKPGHVLDHVTYGQGALH
;
A
#
# COMPACT_ATOMS: atom_id res chain seq x y z
N MET A 1 4.13 -8.75 -24.86
CA MET A 1 4.57 -7.70 -23.91
C MET A 1 3.59 -7.72 -22.76
N HIS A 2 4.05 -7.92 -21.52
CA HIS A 2 3.16 -7.83 -20.36
C HIS A 2 2.86 -6.34 -20.12
N GLY A 3 1.58 -5.97 -20.11
CA GLY A 3 1.16 -4.59 -19.84
C GLY A 3 1.58 -4.11 -18.45
N ARG A 4 1.52 -2.81 -18.22
CA ARG A 4 1.63 -2.19 -16.89
C ARG A 4 0.48 -2.67 -16.00
N PRO A 5 0.69 -2.91 -14.70
CA PRO A 5 -0.36 -3.21 -13.73
C PRO A 5 -1.53 -2.22 -13.81
N ALA A 6 -2.76 -2.73 -13.76
CA ALA A 6 -3.97 -1.92 -13.68
C ALA A 6 -4.25 -1.44 -12.25
N GLY A 7 -3.79 -2.19 -11.24
CA GLY A 7 -3.94 -1.82 -9.83
C GLY A 7 -2.94 -2.52 -8.92
N ARG A 8 -3.07 -2.28 -7.60
CA ARG A 8 -2.18 -2.85 -6.57
C ARG A 8 -2.34 -4.36 -6.42
N GLU A 9 -3.48 -4.89 -6.83
CA GLU A 9 -3.81 -6.31 -6.86
C GLU A 9 -2.98 -7.10 -7.89
N ASP A 10 -2.31 -6.43 -8.83
CA ASP A 10 -1.50 -7.08 -9.87
C ASP A 10 -0.03 -7.28 -9.43
N PHE A 11 0.30 -6.89 -8.20
CA PHE A 11 1.61 -7.09 -7.58
C PHE A 11 1.59 -8.34 -6.70
N GLU A 12 2.38 -9.34 -7.09
CA GLU A 12 2.47 -10.63 -6.37
C GLU A 12 3.74 -10.75 -5.52
N ILE A 13 4.73 -9.90 -5.80
CA ILE A 13 6.05 -9.92 -5.18
C ILE A 13 6.31 -8.59 -4.47
N ALA A 14 6.76 -8.68 -3.22
CA ALA A 14 7.34 -7.57 -2.50
C ALA A 14 8.86 -7.74 -2.38
N ILE A 15 9.60 -6.63 -2.40
CA ILE A 15 10.99 -6.58 -1.96
C ILE A 15 11.07 -5.64 -0.75
N ILE A 16 11.70 -6.10 0.32
CA ILE A 16 11.86 -5.35 1.56
C ILE A 16 13.35 -5.18 1.83
N CYS A 17 13.80 -3.93 1.93
CA CYS A 17 15.19 -3.58 2.26
C CYS A 17 15.23 -2.79 3.57
N ALA A 18 16.24 -3.02 4.41
CA ALA A 18 16.38 -2.33 5.69
C ALA A 18 17.17 -1.02 5.57
N LEU A 19 18.11 -0.97 4.63
CA LEU A 19 19.05 0.13 4.46
C LEU A 19 18.93 0.79 3.07
N PRO A 20 19.18 2.11 2.98
CA PRO A 20 19.17 2.81 1.69
C PRO A 20 20.14 2.23 0.67
N LEU A 21 21.30 1.70 1.08
CA LEU A 21 22.28 1.09 0.17
C LEU A 21 21.72 -0.18 -0.50
N GLU A 22 20.91 -0.94 0.21
CA GLU A 22 20.28 -2.19 -0.26
C GLU A 22 19.16 -1.86 -1.24
N SER A 23 18.29 -0.92 -0.87
CA SER A 23 17.23 -0.41 -1.74
C SER A 23 17.81 0.19 -3.04
N ASN A 24 18.91 0.95 -2.95
CA ASN A 24 19.58 1.50 -4.12
C ASN A 24 20.12 0.41 -5.05
N ALA A 25 20.70 -0.67 -4.51
CA ALA A 25 21.19 -1.76 -5.34
C ALA A 25 20.05 -2.42 -6.15
N ILE A 26 18.89 -2.62 -5.53
CA ILE A 26 17.70 -3.14 -6.20
C ILE A 26 17.17 -2.19 -7.28
N THR A 27 17.16 -0.86 -7.05
CA THR A 27 16.63 0.10 -8.05
C THR A 27 17.43 0.13 -9.35
N TYR A 28 18.73 -0.19 -9.32
CA TYR A 28 19.53 -0.34 -10.53
C TYR A 28 19.21 -1.60 -11.35
N LEU A 29 18.44 -2.54 -10.78
CA LEU A 29 18.07 -3.81 -11.40
C LEU A 29 16.61 -3.87 -11.85
N PHE A 30 15.82 -2.82 -11.62
CA PHE A 30 14.49 -2.69 -12.22
C PHE A 30 14.59 -2.58 -13.74
N ASP A 31 13.76 -3.35 -14.44
CA ASP A 31 13.65 -3.28 -15.89
C ASP A 31 12.76 -2.09 -16.31
N GLU A 32 11.77 -1.75 -15.48
CA GLU A 32 10.82 -0.66 -15.69
C GLU A 32 10.32 -0.15 -14.34
N PHE A 33 10.22 1.18 -14.17
CA PHE A 33 9.56 1.80 -13.03
C PHE A 33 8.12 2.17 -13.39
N PHE A 34 7.20 2.00 -12.44
CA PHE A 34 5.80 2.36 -12.59
C PHE A 34 5.38 3.54 -11.69
N ASP A 35 6.24 4.00 -10.80
CA ASP A 35 6.03 5.17 -9.94
C ASP A 35 6.65 6.46 -10.52
N ASP A 36 7.53 6.34 -11.50
CA ASP A 36 8.16 7.46 -12.20
C ASP A 36 7.22 8.05 -13.27
N THR A 37 6.17 8.73 -12.83
CA THR A 37 5.27 9.50 -13.70
C THR A 37 5.54 10.99 -13.50
N ASP A 38 5.91 11.71 -14.57
CA ASP A 38 6.27 13.13 -14.62
C ASP A 38 5.23 14.07 -13.96
N GLY A 39 5.20 14.12 -12.61
CA GLY A 39 4.39 15.04 -11.82
C GLY A 39 2.98 14.57 -11.44
N GLU A 40 2.52 13.37 -11.86
CA GLU A 40 1.17 12.86 -11.51
C GLU A 40 1.12 12.07 -10.19
N GLY A 41 2.28 11.77 -9.60
CA GLY A 41 2.41 10.97 -8.38
C GLY A 41 2.22 9.47 -8.63
N ASP A 42 2.54 8.64 -7.62
CA ASP A 42 2.41 7.17 -7.73
C ASP A 42 0.96 6.78 -8.10
N PRO A 43 0.72 6.15 -9.27
CA PRO A 43 -0.62 5.84 -9.74
C PRO A 43 -1.32 4.76 -8.89
N TYR A 44 -0.57 3.97 -8.14
CA TYR A 44 -1.15 2.87 -7.36
C TYR A 44 -1.61 3.29 -5.98
N GLN A 45 -1.05 4.39 -5.44
CA GLN A 45 -1.32 4.91 -4.11
C GLN A 45 -1.18 3.83 -3.00
N LYS A 46 -1.67 4.12 -1.79
CA LYS A 46 -1.65 3.19 -0.64
C LYS A 46 -2.94 3.34 0.16
N VAL A 47 -3.27 2.33 0.99
CA VAL A 47 -4.46 2.46 1.87
C VAL A 47 -4.24 3.55 2.91
N ASP A 48 -5.34 4.14 3.39
CA ASP A 48 -5.29 5.10 4.48
C ASP A 48 -4.67 4.48 5.74
N GLY A 49 -3.81 5.23 6.42
CA GLY A 49 -3.05 4.76 7.59
C GLY A 49 -1.77 3.97 7.28
N ASP A 50 -1.47 3.64 6.02
CA ASP A 50 -0.20 3.00 5.65
C ASP A 50 0.95 4.03 5.65
N PRO A 51 1.95 3.91 6.54
CA PRO A 51 3.05 4.87 6.63
C PRO A 51 4.14 4.64 5.57
N ASN A 52 4.16 3.49 4.88
CA ASN A 52 5.26 3.11 4.01
C ASN A 52 5.37 3.99 2.75
N HIS A 53 6.59 4.12 2.24
CA HIS A 53 6.84 4.66 0.90
C HIS A 53 7.22 3.50 -0.02
N TYR A 54 6.57 3.46 -1.18
CA TYR A 54 6.75 2.38 -2.15
C TYR A 54 7.44 2.87 -3.41
N THR A 55 8.26 1.99 -3.97
CA THR A 55 8.71 2.07 -5.35
C THR A 55 8.11 0.89 -6.10
N THR A 56 7.44 1.14 -7.21
CA THR A 56 6.75 0.09 -7.98
C THR A 56 7.39 -0.06 -9.34
N GLY A 57 7.42 -1.29 -9.85
CA GLY A 57 8.01 -1.53 -11.16
C GLY A 57 8.03 -3.01 -11.54
N ARG A 58 8.86 -3.33 -12.52
CA ARG A 58 9.01 -4.67 -13.08
C ARG A 58 10.42 -5.19 -12.90
N ILE A 59 10.53 -6.46 -12.48
CA ILE A 59 11.78 -7.23 -12.52
C ILE A 59 11.48 -8.57 -13.19
N GLY A 60 12.08 -8.79 -14.36
CA GLY A 60 11.79 -9.87 -15.27
C GLY A 60 10.30 -9.91 -15.65
N LYS A 61 9.63 -10.99 -15.25
CA LYS A 61 8.20 -11.22 -15.53
C LYS A 61 7.28 -10.86 -14.36
N HIS A 62 7.82 -10.31 -13.29
CA HIS A 62 7.10 -10.02 -12.05
C HIS A 62 6.90 -8.52 -11.87
N ASN A 63 5.69 -8.15 -11.46
CA ASN A 63 5.42 -6.81 -10.94
C ASN A 63 5.82 -6.81 -9.46
N VAL A 64 6.67 -5.85 -9.09
CA VAL A 64 7.32 -5.80 -7.80
C VAL A 64 6.98 -4.49 -7.10
N VAL A 65 6.61 -4.58 -5.83
CA VAL A 65 6.55 -3.45 -4.91
C VAL A 65 7.76 -3.50 -3.97
N LEU A 66 8.62 -2.48 -4.04
CA LEU A 66 9.78 -2.30 -3.17
C LEU A 66 9.40 -1.37 -2.01
N VAL A 67 9.78 -1.75 -0.80
CA VAL A 67 9.70 -0.89 0.39
C VAL A 67 11.08 -0.82 1.07
N LEU A 68 11.47 0.40 1.43
CA LEU A 68 12.59 0.66 2.32
C LEU A 68 12.04 0.86 3.74
N LEU A 69 12.55 0.09 4.69
CA LEU A 69 12.16 0.22 6.10
C LEU A 69 12.62 1.58 6.66
N PRO A 70 11.87 2.18 7.61
CA PRO A 70 12.29 3.41 8.29
C PRO A 70 13.49 3.21 9.23
N GLY A 71 13.84 1.95 9.52
CA GLY A 71 14.98 1.55 10.34
C GLY A 71 15.09 0.02 10.41
N MET A 72 16.20 -0.47 10.96
CA MET A 72 16.48 -1.90 11.13
C MET A 72 15.67 -2.53 12.27
N GLY A 73 15.58 -3.86 12.27
CA GLY A 73 14.98 -4.65 13.35
C GLY A 73 13.59 -5.19 13.04
N LYS A 74 13.20 -6.24 13.78
CA LYS A 74 12.01 -7.06 13.50
C LYS A 74 10.72 -6.27 13.64
N VAL A 75 10.63 -5.35 14.61
CA VAL A 75 9.40 -4.59 14.87
C VAL A 75 9.04 -3.68 13.70
N LEU A 76 10.02 -2.96 13.17
CA LEU A 76 9.82 -2.07 12.02
C LEU A 76 9.56 -2.89 10.76
N ALA A 77 10.28 -4.01 10.58
CA ALA A 77 10.05 -4.92 9.48
C ALA A 77 8.62 -5.50 9.48
N ALA A 78 8.13 -5.96 10.63
CA ALA A 78 6.76 -6.47 10.79
C ALA A 78 5.71 -5.39 10.50
N SER A 79 5.85 -4.20 11.09
CA SER A 79 4.91 -3.10 10.87
C SER A 79 4.85 -2.68 9.39
N ALA A 80 6.00 -2.62 8.72
CA ALA A 80 6.07 -2.30 7.31
C ALA A 80 5.45 -3.42 6.46
N ALA A 81 5.74 -4.70 6.76
CA ALA A 81 5.18 -5.84 6.04
C ALA A 81 3.65 -5.91 6.19
N ALA A 82 3.11 -5.71 7.39
CA ALA A 82 1.67 -5.68 7.65
C ALA A 82 0.98 -4.57 6.84
N SER A 83 1.56 -3.36 6.84
CA SER A 83 1.02 -2.22 6.08
C SER A 83 1.13 -2.43 4.57
N LEU A 84 2.24 -3.03 4.10
CA LEU A 84 2.43 -3.44 2.72
C LEU A 84 1.38 -4.44 2.29
N HIS A 85 1.14 -5.48 3.08
CA HIS A 85 0.14 -6.49 2.77
C HIS A 85 -1.28 -5.90 2.78
N ALA A 86 -1.57 -4.92 3.64
CA ALA A 86 -2.84 -4.19 3.61
C ALA A 86 -3.01 -3.35 2.33
N SER A 87 -1.93 -2.75 1.82
CA SER A 87 -1.94 -1.97 0.58
C SER A 87 -1.94 -2.81 -0.69
N TYR A 88 -1.08 -3.82 -0.74
CA TYR A 88 -0.85 -4.69 -1.89
C TYR A 88 -1.32 -6.10 -1.53
N CYS A 89 -2.64 -6.25 -1.41
CA CYS A 89 -3.31 -7.44 -0.87
C CYS A 89 -3.06 -8.76 -1.61
N ASN A 90 -2.51 -8.73 -2.82
CA ASN A 90 -2.18 -9.92 -3.59
C ASN A 90 -0.70 -10.27 -3.56
N VAL A 91 0.12 -9.58 -2.75
CA VAL A 91 1.50 -10.00 -2.50
C VAL A 91 1.51 -11.35 -1.80
N ARG A 92 2.15 -12.34 -2.43
CA ARG A 92 2.19 -13.74 -1.95
C ARG A 92 3.57 -14.17 -1.49
N LEU A 93 4.59 -13.41 -1.88
CA LEU A 93 5.98 -13.67 -1.56
C LEU A 93 6.70 -12.34 -1.36
N ALA A 94 7.34 -12.18 -0.20
CA ALA A 94 8.30 -11.09 0.03
C ALA A 94 9.74 -11.62 -0.11
N LEU A 95 10.60 -10.85 -0.78
CA LEU A 95 12.05 -11.05 -0.72
C LEU A 95 12.63 -10.02 0.24
N ILE A 96 13.33 -10.49 1.27
CA ILE A 96 14.00 -9.60 2.23
C ILE A 96 15.44 -9.53 1.79
N VAL A 97 15.79 -8.45 1.10
CA VAL A 97 17.06 -8.31 0.40
C VAL A 97 17.94 -7.32 1.13
N GLY A 98 19.17 -7.72 1.41
CA GLY A 98 20.10 -6.82 2.11
C GLY A 98 21.46 -7.42 2.40
N ILE A 99 22.14 -6.86 3.40
CA ILE A 99 23.44 -7.35 3.88
C ILE A 99 23.30 -8.12 5.19
N CYS A 100 24.26 -9.01 5.47
CA CYS A 100 24.32 -9.79 6.70
C CYS A 100 25.76 -9.98 7.19
N GLY A 101 25.87 -10.46 8.44
CA GLY A 101 27.11 -11.03 8.96
C GLY A 101 27.16 -12.54 8.69
N GLY A 102 28.20 -13.01 8.03
CA GLY A 102 28.38 -14.41 7.63
C GLY A 102 29.06 -15.27 8.70
N VAL A 103 28.83 -16.58 8.64
CA VAL A 103 29.55 -17.58 9.42
C VAL A 103 30.64 -18.18 8.51
N PRO A 104 31.93 -17.96 8.80
CA PRO A 104 33.03 -18.28 7.89
C PRO A 104 33.41 -19.77 7.84
N GLY A 105 33.16 -20.54 8.91
CA GLY A 105 33.63 -21.91 9.04
C GLY A 105 33.08 -22.87 7.97
N PRO A 106 33.73 -24.04 7.77
CA PRO A 106 33.27 -25.01 6.79
C PRO A 106 31.82 -25.35 7.08
N ASN A 107 30.95 -25.08 6.12
CA ASN A 107 29.54 -25.38 6.23
C ASN A 107 29.32 -26.90 6.00
N LYS A 108 28.06 -27.35 5.88
CA LYS A 108 27.74 -28.79 5.77
C LYS A 108 28.46 -29.52 4.62
N ASN A 109 28.95 -28.79 3.62
CA ASN A 109 29.63 -29.33 2.44
C ASN A 109 31.15 -29.08 2.45
N ASP A 110 31.71 -28.60 3.57
CA ASP A 110 33.11 -28.16 3.66
C ASP A 110 33.41 -26.94 2.77
N ASP A 111 32.38 -26.23 2.31
CA ASP A 111 32.53 -25.00 1.55
C ASP A 111 32.76 -23.83 2.53
N GLU A 112 33.69 -22.94 2.16
CA GLU A 112 34.05 -21.75 2.93
C GLU A 112 33.31 -20.52 2.40
N LEU A 113 32.69 -19.76 3.31
CA LEU A 113 31.91 -18.58 2.96
C LEU A 113 32.79 -17.32 3.03
N PHE A 114 32.75 -16.51 1.95
CA PHE A 114 33.55 -15.30 1.80
C PHE A 114 32.70 -14.03 1.80
N LEU A 115 33.34 -12.88 2.00
CA LEU A 115 32.66 -11.60 1.85
C LEU A 115 32.23 -11.40 0.39
N GLY A 116 31.04 -10.83 0.21
CA GLY A 116 30.39 -10.69 -1.09
C GLY A 116 29.55 -11.90 -1.53
N ASP A 117 29.78 -13.10 -0.97
CA ASP A 117 28.92 -14.26 -1.24
C ASP A 117 27.49 -14.02 -0.74
N VAL A 118 26.53 -14.79 -1.27
CA VAL A 118 25.11 -14.61 -0.97
C VAL A 118 24.53 -15.83 -0.26
N VAL A 119 23.81 -15.59 0.83
CA VAL A 119 23.02 -16.60 1.54
C VAL A 119 21.53 -16.40 1.25
N ILE A 120 20.87 -17.47 0.82
CA ILE A 120 19.42 -17.53 0.60
C ILE A 120 18.79 -18.47 1.61
N SER A 121 17.77 -18.00 2.33
CA SER A 121 17.15 -18.74 3.42
C SER A 121 16.33 -19.95 2.95
N ASP A 122 16.59 -21.11 3.51
CA ASP A 122 15.65 -22.25 3.51
C ASP A 122 14.83 -22.37 4.81
N ALA A 123 15.34 -21.77 5.88
CA ALA A 123 14.71 -21.62 7.18
C ALA A 123 15.23 -20.38 7.91
N LEU A 124 14.46 -19.89 8.88
CA LEU A 124 14.87 -18.83 9.79
C LEU A 124 14.86 -19.31 11.24
N VAL A 125 15.81 -18.80 12.01
CA VAL A 125 15.94 -19.03 13.44
C VAL A 125 15.91 -17.69 14.17
N GLN A 126 14.87 -17.43 14.96
CA GLN A 126 14.87 -16.27 15.85
C GLN A 126 15.75 -16.57 17.08
N TYR A 127 17.04 -16.20 16.99
CA TYR A 127 18.05 -16.62 17.98
C TYR A 127 17.96 -15.86 19.30
N ASP A 128 17.35 -14.68 19.30
CA ASP A 128 17.20 -13.79 20.47
C ASP A 128 15.87 -13.98 21.23
N LEU A 129 15.00 -14.89 20.78
CA LEU A 129 13.74 -15.19 21.44
C LEU A 129 13.92 -16.29 22.48
N GLY A 130 13.83 -15.95 23.77
CA GLY A 130 14.14 -16.92 24.81
C GLY A 130 14.00 -16.38 26.23
N ARG A 131 14.57 -17.11 27.18
CA ARG A 131 14.61 -16.76 28.61
C ARG A 131 16.07 -16.63 29.04
N ARG A 132 16.39 -15.53 29.73
CA ARG A 132 17.72 -15.29 30.31
C ARG A 132 17.71 -15.66 31.79
N TYR A 133 18.68 -16.47 32.20
CA TYR A 133 18.93 -16.91 33.57
C TYR A 133 20.20 -16.26 34.12
N PRO A 134 20.43 -16.31 35.46
CA PRO A 134 21.70 -15.87 36.05
C PRO A 134 22.92 -16.55 35.41
N GLY A 135 24.07 -15.87 35.43
CA GLY A 135 25.32 -16.39 34.85
C GLY A 135 25.40 -16.33 33.32
N GLY A 136 24.55 -15.52 32.67
CA GLY A 136 24.59 -15.32 31.22
C GLY A 136 23.92 -16.43 30.41
N VAL A 137 23.31 -17.43 31.06
CA VAL A 137 22.65 -18.54 30.39
C VAL A 137 21.37 -18.07 29.69
N PHE A 138 21.33 -18.20 28.36
CA PHE A 138 20.15 -17.92 27.55
C PHE A 138 19.57 -19.20 26.98
N LEU A 139 18.30 -19.47 27.27
CA LEU A 139 17.56 -20.61 26.72
C LEU A 139 16.60 -20.11 25.64
N ARG A 140 16.93 -20.40 24.38
CA ARG A 140 16.08 -20.07 23.24
C ARG A 140 14.74 -20.80 23.32
N LYS A 141 13.67 -20.13 22.91
CA LYS A 141 12.39 -20.76 22.64
C LYS A 141 12.42 -21.36 21.24
N ASN A 142 12.38 -22.69 21.18
CA ASN A 142 12.50 -23.46 19.94
C ASN A 142 11.40 -24.53 19.80
N ASN A 143 10.28 -24.35 20.50
CA ASN A 143 9.13 -25.24 20.35
C ASN A 143 8.32 -24.87 19.09
N LEU A 144 7.39 -25.73 18.70
CA LEU A 144 6.57 -25.56 17.49
C LEU A 144 5.74 -24.26 17.46
N LYS A 145 5.42 -23.65 18.61
CA LYS A 145 4.64 -22.40 18.67
C LYS A 145 5.49 -21.15 18.53
N ASP A 146 6.76 -21.24 18.93
CA ASP A 146 7.71 -20.12 18.91
C ASP A 146 8.71 -20.23 17.73
N SER A 147 8.59 -21.26 16.89
CA SER A 147 9.47 -21.48 15.73
C SER A 147 8.74 -21.19 14.43
N PHE A 148 9.43 -20.59 13.48
CA PHE A 148 8.89 -20.31 12.17
C PHE A 148 8.48 -21.59 11.43
N GLY A 149 7.31 -21.55 10.79
CA GLY A 149 6.86 -22.61 9.89
C GLY A 149 7.78 -22.74 8.69
N ARG A 150 7.78 -23.92 8.06
CA ARG A 150 8.54 -24.12 6.81
C ARG A 150 7.96 -23.27 5.68
N PRO A 151 8.77 -22.82 4.71
CA PRO A 151 8.26 -22.20 3.50
C PRO A 151 7.23 -23.11 2.79
N ASN A 152 6.35 -22.50 2.00
CA ASN A 152 5.35 -23.24 1.24
C ASN A 152 6.00 -24.24 0.26
N LYS A 153 5.22 -25.20 -0.26
CA LYS A 153 5.74 -26.28 -1.11
C LYS A 153 6.44 -25.77 -2.37
N ASP A 154 5.93 -24.70 -2.97
CA ASP A 154 6.46 -24.13 -4.22
C ASP A 154 7.85 -23.52 -3.99
N VAL A 155 7.99 -22.71 -2.92
CA VAL A 155 9.27 -22.12 -2.49
C VAL A 155 10.27 -23.22 -2.13
N ARG A 156 9.84 -24.23 -1.36
CA ARG A 156 10.73 -25.35 -1.00
C ARG A 156 11.20 -26.15 -2.21
N ALA A 157 10.34 -26.41 -3.17
CA ALA A 157 10.73 -27.11 -4.40
C ALA A 157 11.73 -26.29 -5.21
N LEU A 158 11.54 -24.97 -5.30
CA LEU A 158 12.48 -24.08 -5.95
C LEU A 158 13.84 -24.06 -5.24
N LEU A 159 13.87 -23.83 -3.93
CA LEU A 159 15.12 -23.81 -3.15
C LEU A 159 15.85 -25.16 -3.24
N LYS A 160 15.12 -26.27 -3.13
CA LYS A 160 15.69 -27.61 -3.29
C LYS A 160 16.29 -27.83 -4.67
N SER A 161 15.73 -27.21 -5.71
CA SER A 161 16.27 -27.31 -7.06
C SER A 161 17.66 -26.66 -7.19
N PHE A 162 17.97 -25.62 -6.40
CA PHE A 162 19.29 -24.98 -6.36
C PHE A 162 20.34 -25.78 -5.59
N GLU A 163 19.97 -26.89 -4.97
CA GLU A 163 20.95 -27.85 -4.45
C GLU A 163 21.54 -28.75 -5.55
N THR A 164 20.99 -28.72 -6.77
CA THR A 164 21.55 -29.44 -7.92
C THR A 164 22.55 -28.57 -8.67
N ASP A 165 23.70 -29.14 -9.05
CA ASP A 165 24.81 -28.42 -9.70
C ASP A 165 24.33 -27.55 -10.87
N ARG A 166 23.58 -28.13 -11.81
CA ARG A 166 23.07 -27.40 -12.99
C ARG A 166 22.28 -26.14 -12.65
N ASN A 167 21.41 -26.21 -11.62
CA ASN A 167 20.57 -25.08 -11.25
C ASN A 167 21.32 -24.10 -10.36
N ARG A 168 22.24 -24.57 -9.51
CA ARG A 168 23.16 -23.72 -8.74
C ARG A 168 24.04 -22.90 -9.68
N ASP A 169 24.74 -23.56 -10.60
CA ASP A 169 25.59 -22.93 -11.62
C ASP A 169 24.80 -21.92 -12.46
N LYS A 170 23.52 -22.24 -12.77
CA LYS A 170 22.66 -21.31 -13.49
C LYS A 170 22.34 -20.09 -12.64
N LEU A 171 21.99 -20.27 -11.37
CA LEU A 171 21.67 -19.17 -10.45
C LEU A 171 22.89 -18.26 -10.26
N GLU A 172 24.06 -18.82 -9.97
CA GLU A 172 25.33 -18.10 -9.79
C GLU A 172 25.72 -17.32 -11.05
N ARG A 173 25.70 -17.95 -12.24
CA ARG A 173 25.98 -17.24 -13.49
C ARG A 173 25.00 -16.10 -13.78
N ARG A 174 23.71 -16.27 -13.44
CA ARG A 174 22.72 -15.18 -13.60
C ARG A 174 22.95 -14.07 -12.59
N THR A 175 23.30 -14.40 -11.34
CA THR A 175 23.72 -13.42 -10.33
C THR A 175 24.93 -12.61 -10.80
N ALA A 176 26.00 -13.27 -11.27
CA ALA A 176 27.18 -12.61 -11.81
C ALA A 176 26.89 -11.73 -13.04
N HIS A 177 25.92 -12.14 -13.88
CA HIS A 177 25.46 -11.32 -14.99
C HIS A 177 24.77 -10.04 -14.51
N PHE A 178 23.83 -10.15 -13.57
CA PHE A 178 23.11 -9.00 -13.03
C PHE A 178 24.00 -8.07 -12.20
N LEU A 179 25.02 -8.60 -11.53
CA LEU A 179 26.00 -7.77 -10.83
C LEU A 179 26.73 -6.84 -11.82
N ARG A 180 27.20 -7.38 -12.94
CA ARG A 180 27.84 -6.59 -14.01
C ARG A 180 26.87 -5.59 -14.65
N GLU A 181 25.61 -5.98 -14.84
CA GLU A 181 24.55 -5.09 -15.34
C GLU A 181 24.30 -3.91 -14.38
N LEU A 182 24.24 -4.18 -13.08
CA LEU A 182 24.09 -3.17 -12.04
C LEU A 182 25.27 -2.21 -12.04
N GLU A 183 26.50 -2.72 -12.04
CA GLU A 183 27.71 -1.88 -12.07
C GLU A 183 27.78 -0.99 -13.31
N ALA A 184 27.47 -1.56 -14.49
CA ALA A 184 27.45 -0.81 -15.74
C ALA A 184 26.34 0.27 -15.74
N THR A 185 25.15 -0.07 -15.26
CA THR A 185 24.02 0.85 -15.15
C THR A 185 24.33 1.99 -14.18
N TYR A 186 24.93 1.68 -13.04
CA TYR A 186 25.41 2.67 -12.07
C TYR A 186 26.42 3.62 -12.72
N ALA A 187 27.47 3.08 -13.35
CA ALA A 187 28.52 3.87 -14.00
C ALA A 187 27.97 4.77 -15.12
N ALA A 188 26.93 4.33 -15.83
CA ALA A 188 26.28 5.12 -16.88
C ALA A 188 25.37 6.24 -16.33
N ARG A 189 24.61 5.97 -15.26
CA ARG A 189 23.58 6.90 -14.72
C ARG A 189 24.13 7.92 -13.73
N THR A 190 25.20 7.61 -13.01
CA THR A 190 25.75 8.50 -11.99
C THR A 190 27.24 8.76 -12.15
N ARG A 191 27.61 10.03 -11.97
CA ARG A 191 29.01 10.45 -11.79
C ARG A 191 29.38 10.64 -10.33
N ARG A 192 28.42 10.49 -9.41
CA ARG A 192 28.65 10.61 -7.96
C ARG A 192 29.21 9.28 -7.47
N ARG A 193 30.37 9.31 -6.80
CA ARG A 193 31.07 8.14 -6.21
C ARG A 193 31.35 7.02 -7.24
N PRO A 194 32.30 7.20 -8.17
CA PRO A 194 32.67 6.16 -9.11
C PRO A 194 33.16 4.91 -8.38
N GLY A 195 32.76 3.74 -8.88
CA GLY A 195 33.21 2.45 -8.33
C GLY A 195 32.56 2.03 -7.01
N ARG A 196 31.42 2.64 -6.62
CA ARG A 196 30.68 2.29 -5.39
C ARG A 196 30.42 0.80 -5.21
N TYR A 197 29.99 0.15 -6.29
CA TYR A 197 29.64 -1.27 -6.30
C TYR A 197 30.78 -2.17 -6.78
N LYS A 198 32.02 -1.65 -6.89
CA LYS A 198 33.15 -2.49 -7.27
C LYS A 198 33.49 -3.46 -6.16
N TYR A 199 33.86 -4.65 -6.56
CA TYR A 199 34.45 -5.65 -5.68
C TYR A 199 35.70 -5.10 -4.95
N PRO A 200 35.76 -5.23 -3.61
CA PRO A 200 36.89 -4.72 -2.82
C PRO A 200 38.24 -5.41 -3.06
N GLY A 201 38.25 -6.70 -3.43
CA GLY A 201 39.46 -7.54 -3.58
C GLY A 201 39.62 -8.58 -2.46
N ALA A 202 40.30 -9.70 -2.73
CA ALA A 202 40.46 -10.81 -1.80
C ALA A 202 41.32 -10.42 -0.59
N ASP A 203 42.26 -9.49 -0.77
CA ASP A 203 43.07 -8.97 0.34
C ASP A 203 42.24 -8.16 1.35
N GLU A 204 41.06 -7.68 0.94
CA GLU A 204 40.13 -6.98 1.83
C GLU A 204 39.20 -7.95 2.59
N ASP A 205 39.27 -9.25 2.27
CA ASP A 205 38.51 -10.30 2.93
C ASP A 205 39.31 -10.89 4.09
N GLU A 206 39.28 -10.16 5.21
CA GLU A 206 40.00 -10.51 6.42
C GLU A 206 39.08 -11.13 7.47
N LEU A 207 39.52 -12.26 8.02
CA LEU A 207 38.87 -12.93 9.15
C LEU A 207 39.87 -13.04 10.30
N PHE A 208 39.52 -12.52 11.46
CA PHE A 208 40.30 -12.68 12.69
C PHE A 208 39.83 -13.90 13.48
N GLN A 209 40.70 -14.42 14.35
CA GLN A 209 40.33 -15.41 15.36
C GLN A 209 39.13 -14.94 16.19
N ALA A 210 38.21 -15.87 16.48
CA ALA A 210 36.93 -15.56 17.10
C ALA A 210 37.03 -14.90 18.48
N ASP A 211 38.08 -15.24 19.23
CA ASP A 211 38.41 -14.74 20.57
C ASP A 211 39.36 -13.51 20.55
N TYR A 212 39.84 -13.10 19.37
CA TYR A 212 40.72 -11.95 19.25
C TYR A 212 39.94 -10.64 19.47
N SER A 213 40.29 -9.91 20.53
CA SER A 213 39.56 -8.70 20.91
C SER A 213 39.93 -7.48 20.05
N HIS A 214 38.91 -6.81 19.51
CA HIS A 214 39.03 -5.51 18.85
C HIS A 214 39.14 -4.37 19.88
N ARG A 215 40.37 -3.90 20.17
CA ARG A 215 40.64 -2.87 21.19
C ARG A 215 41.87 -2.03 20.87
N HIS A 216 41.91 -0.78 21.35
CA HIS A 216 43.10 0.07 21.22
C HIS A 216 44.34 -0.59 21.86
N ARG A 217 45.39 -0.81 21.07
CA ARG A 217 46.65 -1.43 21.53
C ARG A 217 47.59 -0.44 22.19
N PHE A 218 47.59 0.81 21.70
CA PHE A 218 48.57 1.84 22.07
C PHE A 218 47.99 2.94 22.95
N SER A 219 46.77 2.76 23.48
CA SER A 219 46.08 3.75 24.31
C SER A 219 45.78 3.19 25.69
N ALA A 220 45.94 4.02 26.72
CA ALA A 220 45.65 3.66 28.11
C ALA A 220 44.14 3.43 28.39
N CYS A 221 43.27 3.66 27.41
CA CYS A 221 41.81 3.56 27.58
C CYS A 221 41.25 2.14 27.47
N CYS A 222 42.03 1.17 27.00
CA CYS A 222 41.63 -0.23 26.85
C CYS A 222 42.64 -1.15 27.54
N ASN A 223 42.20 -2.31 28.01
CA ASN A 223 43.07 -3.38 28.49
C ASN A 223 42.55 -4.75 28.01
N ASP A 224 43.13 -5.85 28.49
CA ASP A 224 42.77 -7.19 28.04
C ASP A 224 41.32 -7.59 28.35
N GLU A 225 40.70 -6.98 29.36
CA GLU A 225 39.33 -7.24 29.79
C GLU A 225 38.34 -6.12 29.41
N THR A 226 38.83 -4.96 28.98
CA THR A 226 37.99 -3.78 28.72
C THR A 226 38.28 -3.14 27.37
N THR A 227 37.23 -3.10 26.53
CA THR A 227 37.20 -2.36 25.28
C THR A 227 36.36 -1.10 25.48
N CYS A 228 36.89 0.07 25.13
CA CYS A 228 36.14 1.32 25.24
C CYS A 228 35.19 1.52 24.05
N ASP A 229 34.15 2.35 24.23
CA ASP A 229 33.15 2.62 23.18
C ASP A 229 33.76 3.11 21.87
N LYS A 230 34.83 3.90 21.95
CA LYS A 230 35.56 4.38 20.75
C LYS A 230 36.17 3.22 19.96
N ALA A 231 36.75 2.23 20.63
CA ALA A 231 37.28 1.05 19.96
C ALA A 231 36.15 0.22 19.30
N LEU A 232 34.97 0.14 19.92
CA LEU A 232 33.83 -0.60 19.35
C LEU A 232 33.25 0.03 18.06
N GLU A 233 33.60 1.28 17.77
CA GLU A 233 33.17 2.03 16.59
C GLU A 233 34.28 2.22 15.53
N SER A 234 35.54 2.08 15.93
CA SER A 234 36.72 2.24 15.06
C SER A 234 36.98 1.04 14.14
N SER A 235 37.67 1.28 13.04
CA SER A 235 38.09 0.22 12.12
C SER A 235 39.31 -0.56 12.64
N CYS A 236 39.59 -1.73 12.05
CA CYS A 236 40.79 -2.51 12.36
C CYS A 236 42.08 -1.73 12.07
N ASP A 237 42.10 -0.93 11.00
CA ASP A 237 43.25 -0.10 10.61
C ASP A 237 43.50 1.02 11.63
N GLU A 238 42.44 1.67 12.13
CA GLU A 238 42.53 2.73 13.13
C GLU A 238 43.03 2.19 14.47
N ILE A 239 42.60 0.98 14.84
CA ILE A 239 43.00 0.32 16.07
C ILE A 239 44.40 -0.30 15.98
N GLY A 240 44.82 -0.70 14.79
CA GLY A 240 46.04 -1.48 14.56
C GLY A 240 45.88 -2.92 15.01
N CYS A 241 44.83 -3.59 14.54
CA CYS A 241 44.64 -5.02 14.81
C CYS A 241 45.81 -5.85 14.26
N GLU A 242 46.31 -6.80 15.04
CA GLU A 242 47.56 -7.51 14.74
C GLU A 242 47.33 -8.63 13.70
N GLU A 243 48.03 -8.57 12.58
CA GLU A 243 47.91 -9.53 11.47
C GLU A 243 48.15 -10.99 11.87
N LYS A 244 48.92 -11.26 12.92
CA LYS A 244 49.18 -12.63 13.41
C LYS A 244 47.92 -13.36 13.89
N TYR A 245 46.82 -12.64 14.16
CA TYR A 245 45.52 -13.23 14.52
C TYR A 245 44.58 -13.34 13.32
N LEU A 246 45.01 -12.96 12.11
CA LEU A 246 44.28 -13.30 10.90
C LEU A 246 44.32 -14.82 10.68
N ILE A 247 43.18 -15.36 10.28
CA ILE A 247 43.05 -16.76 9.91
C ILE A 247 43.47 -16.89 8.45
N ASP A 248 44.48 -17.73 8.20
CA ASP A 248 44.84 -18.12 6.84
C ASP A 248 43.79 -19.10 6.30
N ARG A 249 43.30 -18.83 5.09
CA ARG A 249 42.17 -19.52 4.46
C ARG A 249 42.57 -19.96 3.07
N ASP A 250 42.68 -21.27 2.85
CA ASP A 250 43.13 -21.85 1.59
C ASP A 250 42.30 -21.38 0.39
N GLY A 251 40.97 -21.25 0.56
CA GLY A 251 40.08 -20.78 -0.50
C GLY A 251 40.34 -19.32 -0.91
N LEU A 252 40.84 -18.48 0.00
CA LEU A 252 41.16 -17.09 -0.28
C LEU A 252 42.41 -16.94 -1.17
N SER A 253 43.37 -17.85 -1.02
CA SER A 253 44.53 -17.93 -1.93
C SER A 253 44.11 -18.28 -3.35
N GLY A 254 43.09 -19.13 -3.51
CA GLY A 254 42.44 -19.38 -4.79
C GLY A 254 41.80 -18.12 -5.39
N LYS A 255 41.06 -17.34 -4.58
CA LYS A 255 40.47 -16.07 -5.02
C LYS A 255 41.53 -15.05 -5.46
N ARG A 256 42.64 -14.90 -4.73
CA ARG A 256 43.76 -14.04 -5.13
C ARG A 256 44.31 -14.41 -6.51
N ASN A 257 44.58 -15.69 -6.74
CA ASN A 257 45.06 -16.14 -8.05
C ASN A 257 44.03 -15.88 -9.17
N LEU A 258 42.74 -16.08 -8.88
CA LEU A 258 41.67 -15.76 -9.83
C LEU A 258 41.56 -14.26 -10.11
N GLU A 259 41.86 -13.38 -9.15
CA GLU A 259 41.89 -11.93 -9.36
C GLU A 259 42.98 -11.53 -10.35
N ASP A 260 44.14 -12.17 -10.29
CA ASP A 260 45.24 -11.94 -11.22
C ASP A 260 44.93 -12.49 -12.64
N GLU A 261 44.27 -13.64 -12.73
CA GLU A 261 43.97 -14.32 -13.99
C GLU A 261 42.71 -13.77 -14.70
N ASP A 262 41.61 -13.62 -13.97
CA ASP A 262 40.31 -13.17 -14.46
C ASP A 262 39.58 -12.35 -13.36
N PRO A 263 39.86 -11.04 -13.28
CA PRO A 263 39.25 -10.16 -12.29
C PRO A 263 37.73 -10.13 -12.33
N ALA A 264 37.09 -10.48 -13.45
CA ALA A 264 35.64 -10.51 -13.53
C ALA A 264 35.08 -11.78 -12.89
N LYS A 265 35.77 -12.91 -13.05
CA LYS A 265 35.40 -14.18 -12.45
C LYS A 265 35.61 -14.19 -10.94
N ALA A 266 36.65 -13.53 -10.43
CA ALA A 266 36.87 -13.39 -9.00
C ALA A 266 35.75 -12.64 -8.25
N GLN A 267 34.98 -11.82 -8.96
CA GLN A 267 33.85 -11.06 -8.41
C GLN A 267 32.55 -11.87 -8.37
N GLU A 268 32.51 -13.04 -9.00
CA GLU A 268 31.30 -13.85 -9.05
C GLU A 268 31.01 -14.41 -7.65
N PRO A 269 29.88 -14.04 -7.01
CA PRO A 269 29.57 -14.49 -5.67
C PRO A 269 29.11 -15.94 -5.69
N ALA A 270 29.57 -16.75 -4.74
CA ALA A 270 28.99 -18.06 -4.48
C ALA A 270 27.61 -17.92 -3.82
N ILE A 271 26.73 -18.89 -4.06
CA ILE A 271 25.37 -18.88 -3.48
C ILE A 271 25.18 -20.07 -2.54
N TYR A 272 24.90 -19.74 -1.27
CA TYR A 272 24.61 -20.69 -0.22
C TYR A 272 23.12 -20.73 0.09
N ILE A 273 22.53 -21.93 0.05
CA ILE A 273 21.17 -22.15 0.53
C ILE A 273 21.23 -22.75 1.93
N GLY A 274 20.63 -22.08 2.91
CA GLY A 274 20.64 -22.59 4.27
C GLY A 274 19.93 -21.71 5.28
N SER A 275 20.07 -22.03 6.56
CA SER A 275 19.34 -21.34 7.62
C SER A 275 20.02 -20.04 8.02
N LEU A 276 19.24 -18.97 8.26
CA LEU A 276 19.76 -17.72 8.82
C LEU A 276 19.20 -17.48 10.22
N ALA A 277 19.98 -16.80 11.05
CA ALA A 277 19.54 -16.29 12.33
C ALA A 277 19.03 -14.85 12.21
N SER A 278 17.87 -14.60 12.79
CA SER A 278 17.21 -13.30 12.82
C SER A 278 17.06 -12.79 14.27
N GLY A 279 17.38 -11.52 14.53
CA GLY A 279 17.22 -10.92 15.85
C GLY A 279 17.50 -9.42 15.86
N ASP A 280 17.14 -8.73 16.95
CA ASP A 280 17.32 -7.27 17.05
C ASP A 280 18.72 -6.86 17.52
N THR A 281 19.58 -7.83 17.85
CA THR A 281 20.97 -7.58 18.24
C THR A 281 21.89 -7.69 17.02
N VAL A 282 22.77 -6.72 16.82
CA VAL A 282 23.86 -6.85 15.84
C VAL A 282 24.90 -7.80 16.44
N MET A 283 25.12 -8.95 15.81
CA MET A 283 26.17 -9.88 16.25
C MET A 283 27.56 -9.25 16.02
N LYS A 284 28.30 -9.06 17.11
CA LYS A 284 29.64 -8.46 17.18
C LYS A 284 30.62 -9.32 17.99
N SER A 285 30.29 -10.58 18.24
CA SER A 285 31.07 -11.51 19.07
C SER A 285 31.34 -12.77 18.26
N GLY A 286 32.61 -12.99 17.89
CA GLY A 286 33.01 -14.16 17.11
C GLY A 286 32.73 -15.46 17.85
N GLU A 287 32.98 -15.49 19.16
CA GLU A 287 32.69 -16.65 20.01
C GLU A 287 31.19 -16.97 20.09
N ASP A 288 30.34 -15.95 20.28
CA ASP A 288 28.89 -16.16 20.31
C ASP A 288 28.34 -16.54 18.94
N ARG A 289 28.86 -15.94 17.86
CA ARG A 289 28.57 -16.33 16.47
C ARG A 289 28.83 -17.81 16.29
N ASP A 290 30.03 -18.29 16.60
CA ASP A 290 30.42 -19.69 16.38
C ASP A 290 29.60 -20.65 17.25
N ARG A 291 29.35 -20.26 18.51
CA ARG A 291 28.50 -21.01 19.43
C ARG A 291 27.08 -21.17 18.90
N ILE A 292 26.43 -20.06 18.48
CA ILE A 292 25.07 -20.08 17.96
C ILE A 292 25.01 -20.79 16.61
N ALA A 293 26.00 -20.57 15.74
CA ALA A 293 26.11 -21.25 14.45
C ALA A 293 26.17 -22.77 14.60
N LYS A 294 27.00 -23.26 15.53
CA LYS A 294 27.09 -24.69 15.83
C LYS A 294 25.80 -25.26 16.45
N GLN A 295 25.14 -24.48 17.32
CA GLN A 295 23.92 -24.93 18.00
C GLN A 295 22.70 -24.99 17.07
N GLU A 296 22.55 -24.00 16.19
CA GLU A 296 21.35 -23.82 15.38
C GLU A 296 21.54 -24.20 13.90
N GLY A 297 22.79 -24.43 13.45
CA GLY A 297 23.12 -24.81 12.07
C GLY A 297 22.87 -23.69 11.06
N ILE A 298 23.11 -22.44 11.45
CA ILE A 298 22.90 -21.24 10.64
C ILE A 298 24.16 -20.86 9.85
N LEU A 299 23.98 -20.12 8.75
CA LEU A 299 25.04 -19.62 7.87
C LEU A 299 25.30 -18.12 8.00
N ALA A 300 24.33 -17.35 8.50
CA ALA A 300 24.44 -15.90 8.62
C ALA A 300 23.48 -15.33 9.67
N PHE A 301 23.75 -14.09 10.08
CA PHE A 301 22.96 -13.28 11.01
C PHE A 301 22.40 -12.03 10.31
N GLU A 302 21.11 -11.79 10.46
CA GLU A 302 20.40 -10.61 9.98
C GLU A 302 19.34 -10.14 11.00
N MET A 303 18.63 -9.04 10.72
CA MET A 303 17.83 -8.35 11.76
C MET A 303 16.35 -8.13 11.42
N GLU A 304 15.87 -8.57 10.25
CA GLU A 304 14.52 -8.22 9.78
C GLU A 304 13.63 -9.45 9.56
N GLY A 305 14.22 -10.56 9.11
CA GLY A 305 13.52 -11.75 8.61
C GLY A 305 12.39 -12.25 9.50
N ALA A 306 12.67 -12.38 10.80
CA ALA A 306 11.72 -12.84 11.80
C ALA A 306 10.46 -11.96 11.92
N GLY A 307 10.57 -10.64 11.69
CA GLY A 307 9.42 -9.74 11.76
C GLY A 307 8.50 -9.86 10.56
N VAL A 308 9.05 -10.10 9.37
CA VAL A 308 8.27 -10.22 8.12
C VAL A 308 7.61 -11.60 7.98
N TRP A 309 8.27 -12.65 8.49
CA TRP A 309 7.87 -14.04 8.26
C TRP A 309 6.43 -14.36 8.72
N ASP A 310 5.97 -13.71 9.78
CA ASP A 310 4.61 -13.89 10.31
C ASP A 310 3.54 -13.11 9.52
N GLU A 311 3.94 -12.08 8.76
CA GLU A 311 3.04 -11.21 7.99
C GLU A 311 2.89 -11.69 6.53
N ILE A 312 4.00 -12.03 5.88
CA ILE A 312 4.04 -12.42 4.46
C ILE A 312 5.01 -13.59 4.31
N PRO A 313 4.64 -14.67 3.60
CA PRO A 313 5.60 -15.71 3.23
C PRO A 313 6.81 -15.08 2.55
N CYS A 314 8.02 -15.38 3.02
CA CYS A 314 9.20 -14.69 2.52
C CYS A 314 10.41 -15.60 2.28
N ILE A 315 11.35 -15.08 1.48
CA ILE A 315 12.70 -15.63 1.32
C ILE A 315 13.66 -14.50 1.67
N VAL A 316 14.61 -14.78 2.55
CA VAL A 316 15.68 -13.85 2.91
C VAL A 316 16.86 -14.09 1.96
N VAL A 317 17.34 -13.02 1.33
CA VAL A 317 18.47 -13.03 0.39
C VAL A 317 19.48 -12.00 0.88
N LYS A 318 20.62 -12.46 1.41
CA LYS A 318 21.57 -11.58 2.08
C LYS A 318 22.98 -11.74 1.54
N GLY A 319 23.62 -10.64 1.18
CA GLY A 319 25.03 -10.59 0.81
C GLY A 319 25.89 -10.40 2.05
N VAL A 320 26.97 -11.15 2.15
CA VAL A 320 27.84 -11.14 3.33
C VAL A 320 28.75 -9.92 3.30
N CYS A 321 28.64 -9.04 4.30
CA CYS A 321 29.45 -7.81 4.38
C CYS A 321 30.43 -7.78 5.56
N ASP A 322 30.25 -8.65 6.55
CA ASP A 322 31.16 -8.87 7.68
C ASP A 322 31.02 -10.31 8.18
N TYR A 323 31.86 -10.73 9.13
CA TYR A 323 31.81 -12.07 9.71
C TYR A 323 31.11 -12.14 11.06
N ALA A 324 30.12 -11.26 11.31
CA ALA A 324 29.35 -11.24 12.56
C ALA A 324 30.23 -11.16 13.82
N ASP A 325 31.33 -10.43 13.76
CA ASP A 325 32.24 -10.21 14.88
C ASP A 325 32.52 -8.70 15.10
N SER A 326 33.49 -8.40 15.96
CA SER A 326 33.86 -7.02 16.26
C SER A 326 34.73 -6.36 15.19
N HIS A 327 35.30 -7.13 14.25
CA HIS A 327 36.29 -6.68 13.25
C HIS A 327 35.63 -6.19 11.96
N LYS A 328 34.53 -5.44 12.09
CA LYS A 328 33.67 -5.09 10.95
C LYS A 328 34.33 -4.09 10.00
N ARG A 329 34.17 -4.33 8.69
CA ARG A 329 34.62 -3.45 7.61
C ARG A 329 33.46 -2.96 6.76
N LYS A 330 33.27 -1.64 6.71
CA LYS A 330 32.17 -1.03 5.92
C LYS A 330 32.38 -1.09 4.41
N ARG A 331 33.60 -1.36 3.94
CA ARG A 331 33.98 -1.36 2.51
C ARG A 331 33.19 -2.39 1.69
N TRP A 332 32.79 -3.50 2.30
CA TRP A 332 32.03 -4.56 1.65
C TRP A 332 30.54 -4.29 1.53
N GLN A 333 29.97 -3.32 2.26
CA GLN A 333 28.50 -3.16 2.34
C GLN A 333 27.84 -2.87 0.99
N ASP A 334 28.40 -1.94 0.20
CA ASP A 334 27.82 -1.61 -1.10
C ASP A 334 27.94 -2.80 -2.07
N PHE A 335 29.10 -3.48 -2.13
CA PHE A 335 29.29 -4.66 -2.96
C PHE A 335 28.38 -5.82 -2.56
N ALA A 336 28.32 -6.17 -1.27
CA ALA A 336 27.46 -7.21 -0.74
C ALA A 336 25.97 -6.92 -0.99
N ALA A 337 25.56 -5.65 -0.90
CA ALA A 337 24.20 -5.27 -1.28
C ALA A 337 23.92 -5.46 -2.77
N ALA A 338 24.90 -5.18 -3.64
CA ALA A 338 24.79 -5.42 -5.07
C ALA A 338 24.74 -6.93 -5.41
N THR A 339 25.53 -7.78 -4.74
CA THR A 339 25.48 -9.23 -4.93
C THR A 339 24.13 -9.80 -4.47
N ALA A 340 23.62 -9.35 -3.30
CA ALA A 340 22.30 -9.74 -2.80
C ALA A 340 21.17 -9.33 -3.76
N ALA A 341 21.19 -8.08 -4.24
CA ALA A 341 20.21 -7.56 -5.19
C ALA A 341 20.24 -8.33 -6.52
N SER A 342 21.43 -8.66 -7.00
CA SER A 342 21.64 -9.44 -8.23
C SER A 342 21.13 -10.87 -8.08
N ALA A 343 21.37 -11.49 -6.93
CA ALA A 343 20.85 -12.82 -6.61
C ALA A 343 19.33 -12.81 -6.46
N ALA A 344 18.74 -11.74 -5.90
CA ALA A 344 17.29 -11.58 -5.85
C ALA A 344 16.67 -11.49 -7.26
N LYS A 345 17.28 -10.74 -8.20
CA LYS A 345 16.82 -10.71 -9.61
C LYS A 345 16.97 -12.09 -10.27
N ALA A 346 18.09 -12.79 -10.06
CA ALA A 346 18.29 -14.15 -10.58
C ALA A 346 17.27 -15.16 -10.01
N LEU A 347 16.95 -15.05 -8.72
CA LEU A 347 15.92 -15.85 -8.06
C LEU A 347 14.54 -15.57 -8.66
N LEU A 348 14.20 -14.30 -8.91
CA LEU A 348 12.95 -13.89 -9.55
C LEU A 348 12.81 -14.45 -10.98
N GLU A 349 13.89 -14.52 -11.75
CA GLU A 349 13.86 -15.17 -13.07
C GLU A 349 13.52 -16.67 -12.98
N ALA A 350 14.11 -17.34 -11.99
CA ALA A 350 13.88 -18.77 -11.74
C ALA A 350 12.48 -19.05 -11.18
N LEU A 351 11.91 -18.13 -10.41
CA LEU A 351 10.53 -18.21 -9.91
C LEU A 351 9.55 -18.28 -11.08
N VAL A 352 8.87 -19.40 -11.25
CA VAL A 352 7.84 -19.58 -12.29
C VAL A 352 6.62 -18.74 -11.91
N LYS A 353 6.14 -17.90 -12.83
CA LYS A 353 4.84 -17.25 -12.65
C LYS A 353 3.80 -18.36 -12.78
N VAL A 354 3.14 -18.70 -11.68
CA VAL A 354 2.07 -19.68 -11.73
C VAL A 354 0.94 -19.01 -12.52
N ASN A 355 0.63 -19.53 -13.71
CA ASN A 355 -0.62 -19.20 -14.40
C ASN A 355 -1.76 -19.78 -13.55
N ARG A 356 -2.09 -19.09 -12.47
CA ARG A 356 -3.30 -19.41 -11.73
C ARG A 356 -4.43 -18.86 -12.59
N ALA A 357 -5.30 -19.77 -13.01
CA ALA A 357 -6.68 -19.44 -13.25
C ALA A 357 -7.13 -18.60 -12.05
N GLU A 358 -7.29 -17.29 -12.23
CA GLU A 358 -7.74 -16.38 -11.19
C GLU A 358 -9.05 -16.96 -10.61
N SER A 359 -9.06 -17.34 -9.34
CA SER A 359 -10.34 -17.70 -8.72
C SER A 359 -11.26 -16.48 -8.83
N PRO A 360 -12.57 -16.65 -9.08
CA PRO A 360 -13.47 -15.52 -9.21
C PRO A 360 -13.42 -14.65 -7.95
N ILE A 361 -12.98 -13.40 -8.13
CA ILE A 361 -12.84 -12.41 -7.07
C ILE A 361 -13.86 -11.31 -7.36
N ALA A 362 -14.69 -11.00 -6.38
CA ALA A 362 -15.48 -9.78 -6.43
C ALA A 362 -14.54 -8.59 -6.21
N ARG A 363 -14.32 -7.74 -7.22
CA ARG A 363 -13.30 -6.69 -7.14
C ARG A 363 -13.75 -5.55 -6.22
N HIS A 364 -14.99 -5.10 -6.35
CA HIS A 364 -15.55 -4.02 -5.52
C HIS A 364 -16.96 -4.37 -5.03
N ASP A 365 -17.24 -4.05 -3.77
CA ASP A 365 -18.60 -4.06 -3.25
C ASP A 365 -19.40 -2.83 -3.76
N MET A 366 -20.70 -2.80 -3.44
CA MET A 366 -21.63 -1.74 -3.86
C MET A 366 -21.26 -0.32 -3.35
N THR A 367 -20.42 -0.20 -2.32
CA THR A 367 -19.92 1.08 -1.79
C THR A 367 -18.58 1.48 -2.40
N GLY A 368 -18.04 0.66 -3.30
CA GLY A 368 -16.74 0.87 -3.94
C GLY A 368 -15.55 0.43 -3.08
N ARG A 369 -15.78 -0.34 -2.00
CA ARG A 369 -14.69 -0.93 -1.20
C ARG A 369 -14.28 -2.25 -1.82
N TYR A 370 -12.98 -2.51 -1.84
CA TYR A 370 -12.42 -3.76 -2.33
C TYR A 370 -12.96 -4.97 -1.53
N LEU A 371 -13.30 -6.07 -2.22
CA LEU A 371 -13.96 -7.25 -1.63
C LEU A 371 -13.14 -8.55 -1.89
N PRO A 372 -11.94 -8.71 -1.28
CA PRO A 372 -11.11 -9.87 -1.54
C PRO A 372 -11.62 -11.11 -0.82
N PHE A 373 -12.63 -11.77 -1.37
CA PHE A 373 -12.87 -13.17 -1.05
C PHE A 373 -13.07 -13.97 -2.32
N HIS A 374 -12.46 -15.15 -2.33
CA HIS A 374 -12.61 -16.09 -3.42
C HIS A 374 -14.05 -16.61 -3.39
N LEU A 375 -14.83 -16.33 -4.43
CA LEU A 375 -16.22 -16.82 -4.51
C LEU A 375 -16.29 -18.36 -4.56
N GLU A 376 -15.17 -19.03 -4.86
CA GLU A 376 -15.00 -20.48 -4.74
C GLU A 376 -15.06 -21.00 -3.28
N THR A 377 -14.72 -20.19 -2.28
CA THR A 377 -14.84 -20.58 -0.87
C THR A 377 -16.25 -20.38 -0.33
N VAL A 378 -17.08 -19.64 -1.07
CA VAL A 378 -18.50 -19.48 -0.79
C VAL A 378 -19.22 -20.66 -1.43
N SER A 379 -19.70 -21.59 -0.60
CA SER A 379 -20.31 -22.84 -1.08
C SER A 379 -21.75 -22.68 -1.56
N SER A 380 -22.41 -21.56 -1.25
CA SER A 380 -23.80 -21.31 -1.66
C SER A 380 -24.17 -19.81 -1.66
N LYS A 381 -25.26 -19.48 -2.33
CA LYS A 381 -25.84 -18.12 -2.38
C LYS A 381 -26.23 -17.62 -0.99
N GLU A 382 -26.73 -18.50 -0.12
CA GLU A 382 -27.17 -18.15 1.23
C GLU A 382 -25.99 -17.71 2.09
N LEU A 383 -24.85 -18.41 1.99
CA LEU A 383 -23.61 -18.01 2.65
C LEU A 383 -23.12 -16.66 2.14
N PHE A 384 -23.22 -16.42 0.82
CA PHE A 384 -22.90 -15.11 0.24
C PHE A 384 -23.77 -14.00 0.83
N VAL A 385 -25.09 -14.22 0.94
CA VAL A 385 -26.04 -13.25 1.53
C VAL A 385 -25.69 -12.95 2.99
N GLU A 386 -25.26 -13.95 3.77
CA GLU A 386 -24.87 -13.74 5.17
C GLU A 386 -23.59 -12.90 5.32
N ILE A 387 -22.62 -13.11 4.41
CA ILE A 387 -21.43 -12.28 4.31
C ILE A 387 -21.82 -10.82 4.01
N LEU A 388 -22.78 -10.63 3.10
CA LEU A 388 -23.30 -9.29 2.77
C LEU A 388 -24.00 -8.65 3.98
N ARG A 389 -24.86 -9.37 4.71
CA ARG A 389 -25.51 -8.82 5.93
C ARG A 389 -24.49 -8.31 6.94
N THR A 390 -23.47 -9.11 7.22
CA THR A 390 -22.42 -8.74 8.17
C THR A 390 -21.69 -7.47 7.73
N ARG A 391 -21.43 -7.32 6.43
CA ARG A 391 -20.71 -6.18 5.86
C ARG A 391 -21.56 -4.90 5.80
N PHE A 392 -22.86 -5.05 5.54
CA PHE A 392 -23.79 -3.92 5.37
C PHE A 392 -24.62 -3.61 6.61
N LYS A 393 -24.34 -4.24 7.75
CA LYS A 393 -25.03 -4.02 9.03
C LYS A 393 -25.20 -2.54 9.40
N ASP A 394 -24.20 -1.72 9.11
CA ASP A 394 -24.18 -0.29 9.46
C ASP A 394 -24.98 0.60 8.48
N LEU A 395 -25.18 0.11 7.25
CA LEU A 395 -25.95 0.79 6.19
C LEU A 395 -27.42 0.33 6.16
N GLY A 396 -27.70 -0.86 6.68
CA GLY A 396 -28.99 -1.54 6.58
C GLY A 396 -28.90 -2.76 5.67
N CYS A 397 -29.59 -3.84 6.06
CA CYS A 397 -29.60 -5.11 5.34
C CYS A 397 -30.89 -5.34 4.53
N THR A 398 -31.87 -4.44 4.60
CA THR A 398 -33.20 -4.68 4.04
C THR A 398 -33.15 -4.86 2.52
N LYS A 399 -32.28 -4.12 1.83
CA LYS A 399 -32.07 -4.29 0.39
C LYS A 399 -31.38 -5.60 0.03
N ILE A 400 -30.45 -6.05 0.87
CA ILE A 400 -29.79 -7.35 0.72
C ILE A 400 -30.81 -8.48 0.88
N ASP A 401 -31.66 -8.37 1.91
CA ASP A 401 -32.70 -9.35 2.23
C ASP A 401 -33.79 -9.41 1.16
N ARG A 402 -34.12 -8.28 0.52
CA ARG A 402 -35.06 -8.21 -0.61
C ARG A 402 -34.46 -8.67 -1.95
N GLY A 403 -33.16 -8.97 -1.99
CA GLY A 403 -32.50 -9.33 -3.25
C GLY A 403 -32.37 -8.17 -4.23
N GLU A 404 -32.38 -6.92 -3.76
CA GLU A 404 -32.28 -5.72 -4.60
C GLU A 404 -30.82 -5.44 -5.01
N TRP A 405 -30.11 -6.47 -5.47
CA TRP A 405 -28.71 -6.40 -5.88
C TRP A 405 -28.42 -7.41 -6.99
N SER A 406 -27.32 -7.21 -7.72
CA SER A 406 -26.86 -8.17 -8.71
C SER A 406 -25.33 -8.22 -8.82
N LEU A 407 -24.84 -9.34 -9.33
CA LEU A 407 -23.43 -9.52 -9.71
C LEU A 407 -23.32 -9.43 -11.23
N GLU A 408 -22.30 -8.73 -11.70
CA GLU A 408 -22.01 -8.49 -13.11
C GLU A 408 -20.59 -8.94 -13.39
N ASP A 409 -20.43 -9.78 -14.40
CA ASP A 409 -19.13 -10.19 -14.90
C ASP A 409 -18.46 -9.01 -15.62
N VAL A 410 -17.24 -8.66 -15.20
CA VAL A 410 -16.54 -7.46 -15.65
C VAL A 410 -16.14 -7.55 -17.13
N ASP A 411 -15.76 -8.74 -17.59
CA ASP A 411 -15.25 -8.92 -18.95
C ASP A 411 -16.38 -8.93 -19.99
N SER A 412 -17.48 -9.60 -19.66
CA SER A 412 -18.65 -9.71 -20.54
C SER A 412 -19.69 -8.61 -20.34
N GLY A 413 -19.66 -7.90 -19.22
CA GLY A 413 -20.71 -6.95 -18.80
C GLY A 413 -22.05 -7.61 -18.47
N GLN A 414 -22.10 -8.95 -18.43
CA GLN A 414 -23.34 -9.70 -18.23
C GLN A 414 -23.70 -9.80 -16.74
N VAL A 415 -24.96 -9.53 -16.42
CA VAL A 415 -25.51 -9.78 -15.08
C VAL A 415 -25.73 -11.28 -14.90
N LEU A 416 -25.19 -11.83 -13.82
CA LEU A 416 -25.31 -13.24 -13.47
C LEU A 416 -26.74 -13.58 -13.03
N ASP A 417 -27.27 -14.69 -13.55
CA ASP A 417 -28.52 -15.28 -13.09
C ASP A 417 -28.28 -16.08 -11.80
N LEU A 418 -28.56 -15.44 -10.67
CA LEU A 418 -28.44 -16.03 -9.33
C LEU A 418 -29.64 -16.94 -8.96
N SER A 419 -30.53 -17.27 -9.90
CA SER A 419 -31.54 -18.32 -9.73
C SER A 419 -30.99 -19.72 -10.04
N GLN A 420 -29.92 -19.80 -10.85
CA GLN A 420 -29.20 -21.03 -11.12
C GLN A 420 -28.37 -21.49 -9.90
N PRO A 421 -27.98 -22.78 -9.84
CA PRO A 421 -27.09 -23.29 -8.79
C PRO A 421 -25.80 -22.46 -8.71
N TRP A 422 -25.38 -22.09 -7.50
CA TRP A 422 -24.23 -21.22 -7.25
C TRP A 422 -22.95 -21.67 -7.97
N GLN A 423 -22.72 -22.99 -8.02
CA GLN A 423 -21.56 -23.61 -8.67
C GLN A 423 -21.61 -23.55 -10.20
N GLU A 424 -22.80 -23.38 -10.78
CA GLU A 424 -23.00 -23.22 -12.23
C GLU A 424 -22.97 -21.75 -12.64
N THR A 425 -23.41 -20.86 -11.75
CA THR A 425 -23.39 -19.41 -11.95
C THR A 425 -21.98 -18.82 -11.82
N ILE A 426 -21.23 -19.22 -10.79
CA ILE A 426 -19.89 -18.68 -10.51
C ILE A 426 -18.82 -19.56 -11.18
N LYS A 427 -18.19 -19.03 -12.23
CA LYS A 427 -17.15 -19.73 -13.01
C LYS A 427 -15.74 -19.30 -12.60
N ARG A 428 -14.76 -20.16 -12.88
CA ARG A 428 -13.33 -19.85 -12.73
C ARG A 428 -12.95 -18.65 -13.61
N ASN A 429 -12.10 -17.76 -13.10
CA ASN A 429 -11.58 -16.56 -13.78
C ASN A 429 -12.58 -15.42 -13.99
N GLN A 430 -13.72 -15.41 -13.28
CA GLN A 430 -14.64 -14.29 -13.38
C GLN A 430 -14.31 -13.19 -12.36
N VAL A 431 -14.00 -12.00 -12.84
CA VAL A 431 -13.99 -10.80 -12.00
C VAL A 431 -15.42 -10.27 -11.94
N LEU A 432 -15.98 -10.11 -10.74
CA LEU A 432 -17.36 -9.66 -10.57
C LEU A 432 -17.44 -8.27 -9.94
N HIS A 433 -18.35 -7.45 -10.48
CA HIS A 433 -18.83 -6.22 -9.86
C HIS A 433 -20.19 -6.44 -9.21
N MET A 434 -20.38 -5.88 -8.02
CA MET A 434 -21.67 -5.87 -7.35
C MET A 434 -22.40 -4.55 -7.59
N ASN A 435 -23.68 -4.63 -7.94
CA ASN A 435 -24.53 -3.46 -8.17
C ASN A 435 -25.72 -3.46 -7.20
N MET A 436 -26.06 -2.30 -6.65
CA MET A 436 -27.28 -2.10 -5.85
C MET A 436 -28.43 -1.61 -6.72
N HIS A 437 -29.64 -2.13 -6.53
CA HIS A 437 -30.80 -1.75 -7.35
C HIS A 437 -31.58 -0.60 -6.69
N PHE A 438 -32.00 0.37 -7.49
CA PHE A 438 -32.83 1.48 -7.07
C PHE A 438 -34.00 1.66 -8.03
N ARG A 439 -35.22 1.70 -7.48
CA ARG A 439 -36.43 2.00 -8.26
C ARG A 439 -36.70 3.50 -8.26
N ARG A 440 -36.96 4.10 -9.43
CA ARG A 440 -37.31 5.53 -9.55
C ARG A 440 -38.26 5.78 -10.71
N GLN A 441 -39.03 6.87 -10.63
CA GLN A 441 -39.91 7.35 -11.70
C GLN A 441 -39.07 7.84 -12.90
N LYS A 442 -39.56 7.69 -14.13
CA LYS A 442 -38.86 8.11 -15.37
C LYS A 442 -38.30 9.53 -15.25
N ILE A 443 -36.97 9.65 -15.28
CA ILE A 443 -36.17 10.90 -15.29
C ILE A 443 -35.45 10.96 -16.65
N PRO A 444 -35.13 12.14 -17.22
CA PRO A 444 -34.40 12.26 -18.48
C PRO A 444 -33.12 11.39 -18.55
N THR A 445 -32.89 10.80 -19.72
CA THR A 445 -31.93 9.70 -19.97
C THR A 445 -30.46 10.01 -19.79
N ALA A 446 -30.08 11.26 -19.51
CA ALA A 446 -28.68 11.71 -19.37
C ALA A 446 -28.33 12.21 -17.95
N GLU A 447 -29.29 12.33 -17.03
CA GLU A 447 -29.06 12.93 -15.71
C GLU A 447 -28.48 11.94 -14.69
N CYS A 448 -27.43 12.31 -13.95
CA CYS A 448 -26.89 11.47 -12.87
C CYS A 448 -27.89 11.36 -11.69
N PRO A 449 -28.24 10.14 -11.24
CA PRO A 449 -29.27 9.96 -10.21
C PRO A 449 -28.85 10.46 -8.81
N SER A 450 -27.55 10.64 -8.57
CA SER A 450 -27.01 11.16 -7.30
C SER A 450 -26.88 12.68 -7.29
N CYS A 451 -26.25 13.27 -8.32
CA CYS A 451 -25.87 14.68 -8.31
C CYS A 451 -26.58 15.56 -9.35
N GLY A 452 -27.41 14.99 -10.22
CA GLY A 452 -28.15 15.73 -11.26
C GLY A 452 -27.32 16.19 -12.46
N PHE A 453 -26.05 15.79 -12.56
CA PHE A 453 -25.20 16.19 -13.69
C PHE A 453 -25.56 15.46 -14.99
N MET A 454 -25.63 16.18 -16.11
CA MET A 454 -25.92 15.60 -17.42
C MET A 454 -24.67 14.95 -18.02
N ASN A 455 -24.74 13.65 -18.31
CA ASN A 455 -23.66 12.87 -18.94
C ASN A 455 -24.11 12.42 -20.34
N GLU A 456 -23.15 12.28 -21.25
CA GLU A 456 -23.40 11.75 -22.59
C GLU A 456 -23.41 10.19 -22.53
N GLY A 457 -24.42 9.55 -23.10
CA GLY A 457 -24.53 8.08 -23.13
C GLY A 457 -25.93 7.58 -23.52
N LEU A 458 -26.03 6.36 -24.08
CA LEU A 458 -27.33 5.72 -24.36
C LEU A 458 -27.93 5.13 -23.07
N PRO A 459 -29.27 4.96 -22.99
CA PRO A 459 -29.94 4.46 -21.78
C PRO A 459 -29.44 3.08 -21.30
N THR A 460 -28.97 2.24 -22.22
CA THR A 460 -28.48 0.88 -21.98
C THR A 460 -27.02 0.81 -21.55
N ASP A 461 -26.27 1.91 -21.66
CA ASP A 461 -24.83 1.92 -21.39
C ASP A 461 -24.54 2.07 -19.91
N GLN A 462 -23.40 1.54 -19.48
CA GLN A 462 -22.85 1.83 -18.15
C GLN A 462 -22.20 3.22 -18.18
N ILE A 463 -22.79 4.17 -17.46
CA ILE A 463 -22.36 5.57 -17.43
C ILE A 463 -21.60 5.85 -16.14
N VAL A 464 -20.43 6.48 -16.25
CA VAL A 464 -19.70 7.03 -15.10
C VAL A 464 -19.97 8.52 -15.02
N CYS A 465 -20.45 9.00 -13.87
CA CYS A 465 -20.72 10.42 -13.71
C CYS A 465 -19.44 11.24 -13.61
N ASN A 466 -19.26 12.21 -14.52
CA ASN A 466 -18.08 13.09 -14.55
C ASN A 466 -17.89 13.97 -13.29
N VAL A 467 -18.92 14.10 -12.45
CA VAL A 467 -18.88 14.95 -11.24
C VAL A 467 -18.70 14.14 -9.96
N CYS A 468 -19.53 13.11 -9.74
CA CYS A 468 -19.53 12.37 -8.48
C CYS A 468 -18.89 10.98 -8.58
N GLN A 469 -18.45 10.58 -9.79
CA GLN A 469 -17.81 9.28 -10.07
C GLN A 469 -18.71 8.08 -9.72
N LEU A 470 -20.04 8.28 -9.65
CA LEU A 470 -21.01 7.21 -9.54
C LEU A 470 -21.09 6.46 -10.88
N THR A 471 -20.94 5.14 -10.84
CA THR A 471 -21.26 4.28 -11.98
C THR A 471 -22.72 3.85 -11.91
N TYR A 472 -23.48 4.08 -12.98
CA TYR A 472 -24.90 3.71 -13.06
C TYR A 472 -25.28 3.22 -14.45
N CYS A 473 -26.24 2.30 -14.52
CA CYS A 473 -26.93 1.95 -15.76
C CYS A 473 -28.45 1.96 -15.52
N ARG A 474 -29.22 2.20 -16.58
CA ARG A 474 -30.70 2.22 -16.53
C ARG A 474 -31.25 1.00 -17.25
N ILE A 475 -32.23 0.34 -16.65
CA ILE A 475 -32.92 -0.81 -17.23
C ILE A 475 -34.42 -0.52 -17.28
N GLU A 476 -35.04 -0.69 -18.45
CA GLU A 476 -36.50 -0.73 -18.58
C GLU A 476 -37.02 -2.10 -18.12
N GLU A 477 -38.10 -2.11 -17.34
CA GLU A 477 -38.71 -3.33 -16.82
C GLU A 477 -39.18 -4.25 -17.97
N VAL A 478 -38.56 -5.42 -18.12
CA VAL A 478 -39.05 -6.50 -18.99
C VAL A 478 -40.10 -7.28 -18.20
N GLN A 479 -41.34 -7.32 -18.69
CA GLN A 479 -42.42 -8.07 -18.07
C GLN A 479 -42.17 -9.58 -18.20
N GLU A 480 -41.90 -10.28 -17.09
CA GLU A 480 -42.02 -11.74 -17.05
C GLU A 480 -42.85 -12.25 -15.86
N ILE A 481 -43.97 -12.86 -16.25
CA ILE A 481 -44.64 -14.09 -15.77
C ILE A 481 -45.23 -14.11 -14.34
N GLN A 482 -46.56 -14.26 -14.33
CA GLN A 482 -47.44 -14.47 -13.18
C GLN A 482 -47.09 -15.78 -12.43
N ALA A 483 -46.92 -15.69 -11.11
CA ALA A 483 -46.97 -16.83 -10.22
C ALA A 483 -48.20 -16.71 -9.29
N ASP A 484 -48.99 -17.78 -9.29
CA ASP A 484 -50.20 -18.03 -8.51
C ASP A 484 -50.10 -17.60 -7.04
N THR A 485 -51.15 -16.92 -6.56
CA THR A 485 -51.43 -16.80 -5.12
C THR A 485 -52.87 -17.20 -4.83
N GLY A 486 -53.07 -18.48 -4.53
CA GLY A 486 -54.17 -18.90 -3.67
C GLY A 486 -53.75 -18.76 -2.21
N THR A 487 -54.50 -17.98 -1.41
CA THR A 487 -55.23 -18.39 -0.19
C THR A 487 -55.62 -17.17 0.65
N SER A 488 -56.83 -17.25 1.23
CA SER A 488 -57.71 -16.26 1.86
C SER A 488 -57.14 -15.25 2.88
N ILE A 489 -57.69 -14.03 2.82
CA ILE A 489 -57.66 -13.01 3.88
C ILE A 489 -58.97 -13.10 4.68
N LEU A 490 -58.86 -13.17 6.01
CA LEU A 490 -59.94 -12.92 6.96
C LEU A 490 -60.16 -11.41 7.11
N GLU A 491 -61.44 -11.02 7.10
CA GLU A 491 -61.93 -9.66 7.29
C GLU A 491 -61.64 -9.11 8.70
N GLY A 492 -61.44 -7.79 8.79
CA GLY A 492 -61.27 -7.09 10.07
C GLY A 492 -61.18 -5.57 9.94
N THR A 493 -62.34 -4.94 9.74
CA THR A 493 -62.79 -3.61 10.21
C THR A 493 -61.90 -2.35 10.07
N ALA A 494 -62.47 -1.36 9.38
CA ALA A 494 -62.00 0.01 9.24
C ALA A 494 -62.00 0.82 10.56
N THR A 495 -61.06 1.76 10.71
CA THR A 495 -61.34 3.13 11.20
C THR A 495 -60.16 4.12 11.01
N GLN A 496 -60.56 5.30 10.52
CA GLN A 496 -59.95 6.65 10.56
C GLN A 496 -58.87 7.09 9.54
N PRO A 497 -59.05 8.29 8.92
CA PRO A 497 -58.09 8.89 7.99
C PRO A 497 -56.94 9.59 8.73
N LEU A 498 -55.71 9.13 8.49
CA LEU A 498 -54.50 9.74 9.02
C LEU A 498 -54.13 11.01 8.23
N ARG A 499 -53.87 12.10 8.97
CA ARG A 499 -53.29 13.35 8.47
C ARG A 499 -51.95 13.10 7.74
N PRO A 500 -51.59 13.90 6.72
CA PRO A 500 -50.32 13.74 6.00
C PRO A 500 -49.13 13.93 6.97
N ARG A 501 -48.34 12.88 7.14
CA ARG A 501 -47.07 12.92 7.90
C ARG A 501 -45.98 13.60 7.06
N PRO A 502 -45.03 14.31 7.69
CA PRO A 502 -43.89 14.90 7.00
C PRO A 502 -43.02 13.80 6.37
N LEU A 503 -42.44 14.08 5.19
CA LEU A 503 -41.51 13.19 4.47
C LEU A 503 -40.36 12.79 5.40
N LYS A 504 -40.32 11.52 5.82
CA LYS A 504 -39.18 10.96 6.56
C LYS A 504 -37.91 11.10 5.70
N ARG A 505 -36.78 11.45 6.32
CA ARG A 505 -35.46 11.27 5.70
C ARG A 505 -35.34 9.82 5.22
N PRO A 506 -34.83 9.55 4.02
CA PRO A 506 -34.66 8.19 3.53
C PRO A 506 -33.78 7.40 4.50
N GLN A 507 -34.09 6.10 4.69
CA GLN A 507 -33.21 5.19 5.41
C GLN A 507 -31.81 5.19 4.76
N PRO A 508 -30.72 4.93 5.50
CA PRO A 508 -29.37 4.97 4.92
C PRO A 508 -29.20 4.05 3.69
N GLU A 509 -29.83 2.86 3.68
CA GLU A 509 -29.86 1.94 2.53
C GLU A 509 -30.67 2.45 1.32
N GLU A 510 -31.52 3.46 1.51
CA GLU A 510 -32.29 4.13 0.45
C GLU A 510 -31.60 5.40 -0.08
N ASP A 511 -30.48 5.80 0.51
CA ASP A 511 -29.71 6.94 0.03
C ASP A 511 -28.68 6.50 -1.02
N ILE A 512 -28.95 6.84 -2.28
CA ILE A 512 -28.08 6.55 -3.44
C ILE A 512 -26.62 7.01 -3.19
N ARG A 513 -26.40 8.06 -2.41
CA ARG A 513 -25.06 8.62 -2.15
C ARG A 513 -24.14 7.68 -1.38
N ASN A 514 -24.70 6.67 -0.72
CA ASN A 514 -23.93 5.67 0.00
C ASN A 514 -23.34 4.60 -0.94
N TYR A 515 -23.69 4.61 -2.22
CA TYR A 515 -23.31 3.59 -3.19
C TYR A 515 -22.46 4.17 -4.31
N ARG A 516 -21.54 3.37 -4.84
CA ARG A 516 -20.65 3.72 -5.97
C ARG A 516 -21.03 3.03 -7.26
N ARG A 517 -21.77 1.93 -7.20
CA ARG A 517 -22.34 1.21 -8.35
C ARG A 517 -23.81 0.90 -8.12
N ILE A 518 -24.67 1.40 -9.01
CA ILE A 518 -26.11 1.16 -8.93
C ILE A 518 -26.71 0.78 -10.28
N ARG A 519 -27.84 0.06 -10.24
CA ARG A 519 -28.74 -0.11 -11.39
C ARG A 519 -30.07 0.58 -11.09
N MET A 520 -30.49 1.45 -12.00
CA MET A 520 -31.79 2.12 -11.92
C MET A 520 -32.83 1.28 -12.64
N ILE A 521 -33.86 0.84 -11.92
CA ILE A 521 -35.01 0.11 -12.46
C ILE A 521 -36.14 1.12 -12.65
N GLU A 522 -36.52 1.39 -13.89
CA GLU A 522 -37.63 2.28 -14.21
C GLU A 522 -38.96 1.54 -14.07
N THR A 523 -39.91 2.12 -13.32
CA THR A 523 -41.24 1.49 -13.09
C THR A 523 -42.37 2.34 -13.67
N ASN A 524 -43.33 1.69 -14.32
CA ASN A 524 -44.52 2.31 -14.89
C ASN A 524 -45.70 2.26 -13.89
N PHE A 525 -45.79 3.19 -12.95
CA PHE A 525 -47.01 3.32 -12.14
C PHE A 525 -48.00 4.31 -12.78
N LYS A 526 -49.24 3.86 -13.05
CA LYS A 526 -50.38 4.76 -13.30
C LYS A 526 -50.81 5.39 -11.98
N VAL A 527 -50.57 6.69 -11.82
CA VAL A 527 -51.23 7.46 -10.76
C VAL A 527 -52.62 7.85 -11.26
N CYS A 528 -53.68 7.26 -10.69
CA CYS A 528 -55.04 7.79 -10.85
C CYS A 528 -55.07 9.20 -10.24
N ARG A 529 -55.18 10.23 -11.10
CA ARG A 529 -55.54 11.56 -10.65
C ARG A 529 -57.00 11.50 -10.18
N ALA A 530 -57.24 11.84 -8.92
CA ALA A 530 -58.57 12.11 -8.44
C ALA A 530 -59.05 13.43 -9.07
N ASP A 531 -60.11 13.33 -9.88
CA ASP A 531 -60.83 14.48 -10.42
C ASP A 531 -61.34 15.35 -9.26
N ARG A 532 -60.94 16.63 -9.23
CA ARG A 532 -61.61 17.65 -8.43
C ARG A 532 -62.46 18.50 -9.36
N GLY A 533 -63.77 18.41 -9.13
CA GLY A 533 -64.80 19.15 -9.83
C GLY A 533 -64.74 20.66 -9.62
N ASP A 534 -65.52 21.30 -10.49
CA ASP A 534 -65.68 22.72 -10.73
C ASP A 534 -66.00 23.57 -9.48
N ALA A 535 -65.41 24.78 -9.44
CA ALA A 535 -66.07 25.97 -8.91
C ALA A 535 -65.54 27.23 -9.62
N VAL A 536 -66.48 27.92 -10.25
CA VAL A 536 -66.40 29.15 -11.03
C VAL A 536 -66.17 30.39 -10.14
N ALA A 537 -65.30 31.33 -10.54
CA ALA A 537 -65.64 32.74 -10.81
C ALA A 537 -64.43 33.71 -10.78
N ASN A 538 -64.48 34.63 -11.76
CA ASN A 538 -63.85 35.96 -11.84
C ASN A 538 -62.41 36.11 -12.37
N ARG A 539 -62.33 36.35 -13.68
CA ARG A 539 -61.36 37.24 -14.34
C ARG A 539 -61.68 38.72 -14.00
N PRO A 540 -60.73 39.64 -14.20
CA PRO A 540 -60.77 40.44 -15.42
C PRO A 540 -59.48 40.32 -16.28
N SER A 541 -59.62 40.74 -17.53
CA SER A 541 -58.74 40.55 -18.69
C SER A 541 -57.71 41.69 -18.89
N PRO A 542 -56.80 41.58 -19.89
CA PRO A 542 -55.52 42.30 -19.98
C PRO A 542 -55.50 43.45 -21.00
N GLU A 543 -54.60 44.43 -20.81
CA GLU A 543 -54.06 45.43 -21.75
C GLU A 543 -52.89 46.14 -20.99
N ALA A 544 -51.70 46.48 -21.51
CA ALA A 544 -51.27 46.81 -22.86
C ALA A 544 -49.75 46.57 -23.09
N MET A 545 -49.41 46.52 -24.37
CA MET A 545 -48.15 46.23 -25.06
C MET A 545 -46.95 47.17 -24.82
N ARG A 546 -45.74 46.65 -25.15
CA ARG A 546 -44.56 47.22 -25.87
C ARG A 546 -43.25 46.83 -25.16
N HIS A 547 -42.17 46.32 -25.78
CA HIS A 547 -41.66 46.35 -27.16
C HIS A 547 -40.81 45.10 -27.48
N GLU A 548 -41.00 44.63 -28.71
CA GLU A 548 -40.02 44.21 -29.75
C GLU A 548 -38.81 43.31 -29.44
N ARG A 549 -38.81 42.21 -30.20
CA ARG A 549 -37.67 41.38 -30.62
C ARG A 549 -36.70 42.19 -31.50
N PHE A 550 -35.40 41.92 -31.38
CA PHE A 550 -34.53 41.73 -32.55
C PHE A 550 -33.39 40.76 -32.21
N ASP A 551 -33.34 39.68 -32.97
CA ASP A 551 -32.27 38.69 -33.03
C ASP A 551 -31.19 39.22 -33.98
N ALA A 552 -29.91 39.19 -33.57
CA ALA A 552 -28.76 39.21 -34.49
C ALA A 552 -27.49 38.66 -33.82
N ARG A 553 -27.17 37.40 -34.14
CA ARG A 553 -25.81 36.85 -34.34
C ARG A 553 -24.92 37.87 -35.12
N LEU A 554 -23.60 37.96 -35.05
CA LEU A 554 -22.49 37.18 -34.49
C LEU A 554 -21.23 38.07 -34.71
N GLN A 555 -20.31 38.19 -33.76
CA GLN A 555 -18.84 38.12 -33.98
C GLN A 555 -18.05 38.39 -32.68
N ALA A 556 -16.99 37.60 -32.51
CA ALA A 556 -16.13 37.53 -31.34
C ALA A 556 -15.19 38.74 -31.18
N THR A 557 -14.82 39.07 -29.93
CA THR A 557 -13.41 39.18 -29.46
C THR A 557 -13.34 39.54 -27.96
N SER A 558 -12.48 38.81 -27.24
CA SER A 558 -11.78 39.10 -25.96
C SER A 558 -12.22 40.27 -25.04
N ASN A 559 -12.54 39.97 -23.77
CA ASN A 559 -11.64 40.29 -22.63
C ASN A 559 -12.16 39.76 -21.28
N VAL A 560 -11.20 39.42 -20.42
CA VAL A 560 -11.28 38.84 -19.08
C VAL A 560 -11.58 39.91 -18.03
N ASP A 561 -12.43 39.62 -17.03
CA ASP A 561 -12.13 39.96 -15.62
C ASP A 561 -12.94 39.11 -14.62
N ARG A 562 -12.23 38.32 -13.80
CA ARG A 562 -12.75 37.53 -12.66
C ARG A 562 -12.39 38.27 -11.37
N ARG A 563 -13.37 38.60 -10.52
CA ARG A 563 -13.12 39.07 -9.14
C ARG A 563 -13.62 38.03 -8.15
N ASP A 564 -12.67 37.34 -7.51
CA ASP A 564 -12.93 36.40 -6.41
C ASP A 564 -12.98 37.16 -5.08
N VAL A 565 -14.11 37.06 -4.35
CA VAL A 565 -14.28 37.56 -2.98
C VAL A 565 -14.79 36.40 -2.13
N VAL A 566 -14.13 36.12 -1.00
CA VAL A 566 -14.56 35.09 -0.04
C VAL A 566 -14.85 35.76 1.31
N VAL A 567 -16.02 35.46 1.87
CA VAL A 567 -16.45 35.92 3.21
C VAL A 567 -16.64 34.69 4.08
N CYS A 568 -15.89 34.62 5.19
CA CYS A 568 -16.06 33.57 6.19
C CYS A 568 -16.55 34.21 7.50
N GLY A 569 -17.69 33.76 8.01
CA GLY A 569 -18.20 34.13 9.33
C GLY A 569 -17.80 33.08 10.35
N LEU A 570 -17.26 33.50 11.49
CA LEU A 570 -17.01 32.65 12.66
C LEU A 570 -17.90 33.13 13.81
N SER A 571 -18.61 32.19 14.43
CA SER A 571 -19.30 32.41 15.70
C SER A 571 -18.38 32.00 16.83
N LEU A 572 -18.18 32.88 17.80
CA LEU A 572 -17.48 32.56 19.04
C LEU A 572 -18.50 32.17 20.12
N ASP A 573 -18.06 31.43 21.14
CA ASP A 573 -18.91 30.83 22.18
C ASP A 573 -19.65 31.84 23.06
N ASP A 574 -19.34 33.13 22.95
CA ASP A 574 -20.00 34.25 23.61
C ASP A 574 -21.09 34.95 22.75
N GLY A 575 -21.39 34.41 21.56
CA GLY A 575 -22.44 34.91 20.68
C GLY A 575 -22.05 36.14 19.83
N ALA A 576 -20.78 36.55 19.85
CA ALA A 576 -20.28 37.59 18.96
C ALA A 576 -19.94 37.02 17.57
N VAL A 577 -20.45 37.67 16.52
CA VAL A 577 -20.15 37.33 15.11
C VAL A 577 -19.00 38.19 14.60
N CYS A 578 -17.94 37.56 14.11
CA CYS A 578 -16.80 38.25 13.50
C CYS A 578 -16.76 37.97 12.00
N ASP A 579 -16.86 39.05 11.20
CA ASP A 579 -16.73 38.97 9.75
C ASP A 579 -15.28 39.28 9.34
N ILE A 580 -14.66 38.35 8.62
CA ILE A 580 -13.35 38.55 8.00
C ILE A 580 -13.53 38.51 6.49
N LYS A 581 -13.27 39.65 5.84
CA LYS A 581 -13.26 39.76 4.38
C LYS A 581 -11.85 39.64 3.84
N PHE A 582 -11.65 38.71 2.90
CA PHE A 582 -10.41 38.59 2.15
C PHE A 582 -10.63 39.07 0.71
N SER A 583 -9.76 39.96 0.26
CA SER A 583 -9.76 40.44 -1.13
C SER A 583 -8.36 40.38 -1.72
N ARG A 584 -8.24 39.88 -2.95
CA ARG A 584 -6.97 39.87 -3.68
C ARG A 584 -6.90 41.11 -4.59
N ARG A 585 -5.93 41.99 -4.31
CA ARG A 585 -5.49 43.07 -5.21
C ARG A 585 -3.97 43.15 -5.13
N ASP A 586 -3.32 43.30 -6.28
CA ASP A 586 -1.89 43.59 -6.41
C ASP A 586 -0.97 42.59 -5.66
N ASN A 587 -1.27 41.29 -5.76
CA ASN A 587 -0.52 40.18 -5.14
C ASN A 587 -0.30 40.25 -3.61
N LEU A 588 -1.15 40.98 -2.88
CA LEU A 588 -1.20 41.01 -1.42
C LEU A 588 -2.57 40.55 -0.91
N TRP A 589 -2.60 39.71 0.13
CA TRP A 589 -3.84 39.35 0.82
C TRP A 589 -4.16 40.40 1.88
N ARG A 590 -5.31 41.07 1.74
CA ARG A 590 -5.79 42.02 2.76
C ARG A 590 -6.96 41.39 3.52
N HIS A 591 -6.95 41.53 4.84
CA HIS A 591 -8.10 41.16 5.67
C HIS A 591 -8.62 42.36 6.46
N GLN A 592 -9.95 42.44 6.59
CA GLN A 592 -10.60 43.48 7.40
C GLN A 592 -11.49 42.79 8.43
N ARG A 593 -11.22 43.05 9.72
CA ARG A 593 -11.92 42.43 10.84
C ARG A 593 -12.97 43.38 11.38
N LYS A 594 -14.24 42.97 11.36
CA LYS A 594 -15.34 43.76 11.92
C LYS A 594 -15.98 42.98 13.06
N ILE A 595 -15.91 43.52 14.28
CA ILE A 595 -16.53 42.98 15.48
C ILE A 595 -17.74 43.87 15.77
N HIS A 596 -18.95 43.31 15.79
CA HIS A 596 -20.14 44.10 16.12
C HIS A 596 -20.10 44.49 17.60
N GLY A 597 -19.88 45.79 17.88
CA GLY A 597 -19.87 46.37 19.24
C GLY A 597 -18.69 47.29 19.59
N ARG A 598 -17.57 47.29 18.85
CA ARG A 598 -16.45 48.26 19.00
C ARG A 598 -15.80 48.60 17.64
N ARG A 599 -15.12 49.76 17.56
CA ARG A 599 -14.55 50.32 16.31
C ARG A 599 -13.65 49.31 15.57
N SER A 600 -13.81 49.25 14.25
CA SER A 600 -13.04 48.40 13.33
C SER A 600 -11.58 48.83 13.23
N VAL A 601 -10.64 47.87 13.24
CA VAL A 601 -9.21 48.09 13.01
C VAL A 601 -8.80 47.44 11.68
N ARG A 602 -8.00 48.14 10.88
CA ARG A 602 -7.46 47.67 9.59
C ARG A 602 -5.97 47.41 9.76
N ILE A 603 -5.48 46.24 9.34
CA ILE A 603 -4.07 45.83 9.43
C ILE A 603 -3.66 45.30 8.04
N GLU A 604 -2.44 45.61 7.58
CA GLU A 604 -1.90 45.21 6.27
C GLU A 604 -0.54 44.51 6.47
N GLU A 605 -0.34 43.32 5.87
CA GLU A 605 0.95 42.59 5.91
C GLU A 605 1.30 41.94 4.54
N PRO A 606 2.61 41.76 4.20
CA PRO A 606 3.06 41.12 2.96
C PRO A 606 3.24 39.60 3.04
N ILE A 607 3.15 38.90 1.90
CA ILE A 607 3.31 37.44 1.79
C ILE A 607 4.80 37.04 1.91
N MET A 608 5.13 36.16 2.86
CA MET A 608 6.35 35.33 2.81
C MET A 608 6.02 33.93 2.25
N GLU A 609 6.92 33.40 1.41
CA GLU A 609 6.82 32.10 0.77
C GLU A 609 6.82 30.93 1.77
N ARG A 610 6.17 29.83 1.38
CA ARG A 610 5.94 28.61 2.18
C ARG A 610 7.24 27.96 2.64
N THR A 611 7.72 28.33 3.82
CA THR A 611 8.48 27.48 4.74
C THR A 611 8.31 28.03 6.15
N THR A 612 8.19 27.13 7.14
CA THR A 612 8.09 27.32 8.61
C THR A 612 6.72 27.72 9.20
N TRP A 613 6.00 26.72 9.73
CA TRP A 613 5.01 26.93 10.79
C TRP A 613 5.17 25.87 11.89
N ALA A 614 5.97 26.22 12.90
CA ALA A 614 5.81 25.99 14.34
C ALA A 614 7.03 26.67 15.02
N PRO A 615 7.00 27.23 16.25
CA PRO A 615 5.95 27.18 17.28
C PRO A 615 5.78 28.50 18.09
N GLU A 616 4.67 29.23 17.97
CA GLU A 616 4.34 30.32 18.93
C GLU A 616 2.83 30.44 19.15
N LEU A 617 2.20 29.41 19.73
CA LEU A 617 0.90 29.51 20.39
C LEU A 617 0.86 28.52 21.57
N GLU A 618 1.85 28.64 22.47
CA GLU A 618 1.64 28.27 23.86
C GLU A 618 0.98 29.46 24.57
N HIS A 619 0.00 29.17 25.43
CA HIS A 619 -0.92 30.10 26.09
C HIS A 619 -2.17 30.46 25.27
N LEU A 620 -3.11 29.50 25.17
CA LEU A 620 -4.56 29.70 25.37
C LEU A 620 -5.24 28.33 25.32
N SER A 621 -5.81 27.90 26.44
CA SER A 621 -6.50 26.61 26.60
C SER A 621 -7.86 26.61 25.89
N PHE A 622 -7.99 25.88 24.79
CA PHE A 622 -9.29 25.49 24.20
C PHE A 622 -9.24 24.04 23.71
N GLN A 623 -10.31 23.29 23.97
CA GLN A 623 -10.47 21.90 23.52
C GLN A 623 -10.53 21.79 21.99
N PRO A 624 -10.11 20.64 21.40
CA PRO A 624 -9.95 20.53 19.95
C PRO A 624 -11.30 20.51 19.23
N VAL A 625 -11.62 21.59 18.51
CA VAL A 625 -12.69 21.62 17.51
C VAL A 625 -12.14 21.05 16.20
N ARG A 626 -12.83 20.05 15.63
CA ARG A 626 -12.54 19.51 14.29
C ARG A 626 -12.67 20.62 13.23
N TRP A 627 -11.58 20.89 12.50
CA TRP A 627 -11.62 21.73 11.31
C TRP A 627 -12.09 20.90 10.11
N SER A 628 -13.26 21.22 9.56
CA SER A 628 -13.67 20.74 8.23
C SER A 628 -13.49 21.87 7.22
N ALA A 629 -12.52 21.74 6.31
CA ALA A 629 -12.35 22.65 5.19
C ALA A 629 -13.32 22.26 4.06
N TRP A 630 -14.14 23.20 3.59
CA TRP A 630 -15.08 22.98 2.48
C TRP A 630 -14.62 23.78 1.24
N LYS A 631 -14.46 23.09 0.10
CA LYS A 631 -14.34 23.74 -1.22
C LYS A 631 -15.73 24.18 -1.68
N VAL A 632 -15.98 25.48 -1.78
CA VAL A 632 -17.21 26.03 -2.38
C VAL A 632 -16.95 26.35 -3.85
N LYS A 633 -17.81 25.89 -4.77
CA LYS A 633 -17.76 26.26 -6.20
C LYS A 633 -18.23 27.71 -6.39
N PRO A 634 -17.74 28.45 -7.42
CA PRO A 634 -18.19 29.81 -7.67
C PRO A 634 -19.69 29.83 -8.01
N GLY A 635 -20.47 30.64 -7.29
CA GLY A 635 -21.86 30.98 -7.65
C GLY A 635 -23.00 30.48 -6.75
N HIS A 636 -22.75 29.85 -5.59
CA HIS A 636 -23.82 29.46 -4.66
C HIS A 636 -23.82 30.31 -3.38
N VAL A 637 -25.00 30.83 -3.00
CA VAL A 637 -25.29 31.44 -1.69
C VAL A 637 -25.86 30.34 -0.78
N LEU A 638 -25.31 30.18 0.42
CA LEU A 638 -25.84 29.26 1.45
C LEU A 638 -26.93 29.99 2.25
N ASP A 639 -28.17 29.51 2.18
CA ASP A 639 -29.23 29.91 3.10
C ASP A 639 -29.11 29.12 4.43
N HIS A 640 -29.35 29.85 5.52
CA HIS A 640 -29.25 29.51 6.95
C HIS A 640 -29.31 28.02 7.37
N VAL A 641 -28.32 27.60 8.17
CA VAL A 641 -28.36 26.37 8.98
C VAL A 641 -28.73 26.74 10.42
N THR A 642 -29.85 26.22 10.93
CA THR A 642 -30.24 26.26 12.35
C THR A 642 -29.75 24.99 13.05
N TYR A 643 -29.03 25.12 14.17
CA TYR A 643 -28.66 23.99 15.04
C TYR A 643 -29.75 23.77 16.10
N GLY A 644 -30.31 22.56 16.15
CA GLY A 644 -31.24 22.12 17.19
C GLY A 644 -30.49 21.59 18.41
N GLN A 645 -30.88 22.06 19.60
CA GLN A 645 -30.46 21.51 20.89
C GLN A 645 -31.05 20.10 21.09
N GLY A 646 -30.23 19.16 21.54
CA GLY A 646 -30.64 17.84 21.99
C GLY A 646 -29.58 17.25 22.92
N ALA A 647 -29.98 17.05 24.18
CA ALA A 647 -29.14 16.90 25.37
C ALA A 647 -28.37 15.59 25.49
N LEU A 648 -27.24 15.69 26.20
CA LEU A 648 -26.46 14.58 26.78
C LEU A 648 -27.24 13.89 27.91
N HIS A 649 -27.30 12.56 27.85
CA HIS A 649 -27.00 11.66 28.97
C HIS A 649 -26.46 10.34 28.46
#